data_AF-A0A3T0I715-F1
#
_entry.id   AF-A0A3T0I715-F1
#
_cell.length_a   1.000
_cell.length_b   1.000
_cell.length_c   1.000
_cell.angle_alpha   90.00
_cell.angle_beta   90.00
_cell.angle_gamma   90.00
#
_symmetry.space_group_name_H-M   'P 1'
#
loop_
_entity.id
_entity.type
_entity.pdbx_description
1 polymer ?
#
loop_
_entity_poly.entity_id
_entity_poly.type
_entity_poly.pdbx_seq_one_letter_code
_entity_poly.pdbx_strand_id
1 'polypeptide(L)'
;MAIGEASTSTFLFSSLLSKTEGKIITTEAIIEGRSGDFYGGWGFFFVRKYLSERHPSSHKDDPMKGYEDSVAGRFIPPGRARDRLMVYDLNKLHDGFIKERTVAVPGGTVFKEITLHKVIVGGDPHDKKDLKDYPGCVLVNVPKTKMHAQDLITNAIKNLGIGLYPTQKYSSFKTVPSYKDKLPHSPWVLEIDPETHLPVKDETGKYIATKTDGLSGVQSDVILAVQSQNVFMLHVIDGINIINLNHNGDPIAVRVPEGYVWSSLDCVALDLFCARYCFKTVPMDQALKLQKVNQWPTEFVHHSPEAVIKGRNIETQIGLDSPLFRYNLYRYAEERGVGQQKYYVVGWDSLTRTPLASIKGHLGRIDDKKFLELMTHTMYFNYGTILQDFQKGVFSYAKACDQLTGTSLFKNLIDTFDENDDGVIDYDEKGRGNETAQIVILTYSLDILATQPYGDLKRNFITNSLIKYTNENWNPHGHNFMSDMILEGGLAQAFIMSQSENVKEDLFISGMSYGNGMWPSWHTAQYVLITSFIYGSQSPKNISLSSLYGSAFQYADKVLNAGAYTGNISQFNVDSDDIQYGDKIPDNDVDDNTSNPDSINKYFEAIANGADPLGFTFYVSKGYGSLEGVKIPNVEETADPGKTFTVHFEFAW
;
A
#
# COMPACT_ATOMS: atom_id res chain seq x y z
N MET A 1 4.05 26.26 -16.48
CA MET A 1 4.17 24.90 -15.92
C MET A 1 3.51 24.88 -14.56
N ALA A 2 2.93 23.77 -14.13
CA ALA A 2 2.31 23.61 -12.81
C ALA A 2 2.58 22.19 -12.31
N ILE A 3 2.45 21.99 -11.00
CA ILE A 3 2.43 20.66 -10.38
C ILE A 3 1.02 20.36 -9.92
N GLY A 4 0.54 19.17 -10.26
CA GLY A 4 -0.64 18.57 -9.66
C GLY A 4 -0.21 17.36 -8.85
N GLU A 5 -0.58 17.30 -7.58
CA GLU A 5 -0.35 16.16 -6.70
C GLU A 5 -1.69 15.62 -6.21
N ALA A 6 -1.82 14.29 -6.10
CA ALA A 6 -3.10 13.65 -5.81
C ALA A 6 -3.00 12.52 -4.77
N SER A 7 -2.01 12.61 -3.89
CA SER A 7 -1.86 11.71 -2.75
C SER A 7 -3.11 11.67 -1.88
N THR A 8 -3.49 10.46 -1.45
CA THR A 8 -4.60 10.26 -0.50
C THR A 8 -4.33 10.89 0.87
N SER A 9 -3.09 11.22 1.19
CA SER A 9 -2.70 11.64 2.55
C SER A 9 -2.54 13.15 2.71
N THR A 10 -2.76 13.97 1.67
CA THR A 10 -2.53 15.43 1.73
C THR A 10 -3.32 16.12 2.83
N PHE A 11 -4.63 15.85 2.94
CA PHE A 11 -5.47 16.44 3.98
C PHE A 11 -5.08 15.96 5.38
N LEU A 12 -4.73 14.68 5.52
CA LEU A 12 -4.29 14.10 6.79
C LEU A 12 -3.02 14.80 7.29
N PHE A 13 -1.97 14.85 6.47
CA PHE A 13 -0.72 15.51 6.86
C PHE A 13 -0.89 17.00 7.09
N SER A 14 -1.70 17.68 6.27
CA SER A 14 -2.07 19.09 6.51
C SER A 14 -2.71 19.26 7.88
N SER A 15 -3.65 18.40 8.27
CA SER A 15 -4.32 18.45 9.58
C SER A 15 -3.35 18.15 10.73
N LEU A 16 -2.56 17.08 10.64
CA LEU A 16 -1.64 16.65 11.69
C LEU A 16 -0.54 17.69 11.93
N LEU A 17 0.15 18.09 10.86
CA LEU A 17 1.25 19.04 10.97
C LEU A 17 0.78 20.44 11.36
N SER A 18 -0.46 20.82 11.02
CA SER A 18 -1.03 22.07 11.53
C SER A 18 -1.15 22.08 13.06
N LYS A 19 -1.50 20.94 13.66
CA LYS A 19 -1.58 20.80 15.12
C LYS A 19 -0.19 20.85 15.74
N THR A 20 0.76 20.10 15.19
CA THR A 20 2.14 20.04 15.70
C THR A 20 2.83 21.40 15.62
N GLU A 21 2.66 22.11 14.51
CA GLU A 21 3.31 23.42 14.28
C GLU A 21 2.57 24.60 14.95
N GLY A 22 1.38 24.37 15.53
CA GLY A 22 0.54 25.42 16.12
C GLY A 22 0.08 26.51 15.13
N LYS A 23 0.18 26.24 13.82
CA LYS A 23 -0.20 27.15 12.72
C LYS A 23 -0.80 26.35 11.58
N ILE A 24 -1.58 27.01 10.71
CA ILE A 24 -2.16 26.34 9.55
C ILE A 24 -1.07 25.96 8.54
N ILE A 25 -0.92 24.67 8.28
CA ILE A 25 -0.15 24.09 7.17
C ILE A 25 -1.15 23.63 6.11
N THR A 26 -1.16 24.29 4.96
CA THR A 26 -2.08 23.96 3.86
C THR A 26 -1.69 22.66 3.15
N THR A 27 -2.63 22.07 2.42
CA THR A 27 -2.38 20.91 1.55
C THR A 27 -1.27 21.18 0.54
N GLU A 28 -1.26 22.37 -0.06
CA GLU A 28 -0.23 22.83 -0.99
C GLU A 28 1.12 23.08 -0.30
N ALA A 29 1.13 23.53 0.96
CA ALA A 29 2.36 23.64 1.75
C ALA A 29 3.02 22.26 2.01
N ILE A 30 2.23 21.19 2.19
CA ILE A 30 2.78 19.83 2.28
C ILE A 30 3.48 19.44 0.95
N ILE A 31 2.87 19.77 -0.20
CA ILE A 31 3.44 19.52 -1.55
C ILE A 31 4.74 20.30 -1.75
N GLU A 32 4.73 21.58 -1.42
CA GLU A 32 5.96 22.39 -1.44
C GLU A 32 7.02 21.83 -0.50
N GLY A 33 6.63 21.27 0.64
CA GLY A 33 7.57 20.67 1.59
C GLY A 33 8.32 21.68 2.47
N ARG A 34 7.97 22.97 2.34
CA ARG A 34 8.53 24.07 3.13
C ARG A 34 7.49 25.19 3.30
N SER A 35 7.34 25.71 4.52
CA SER A 35 6.45 26.84 4.84
C SER A 35 7.01 27.71 5.99
N GLY A 36 7.69 28.80 5.64
CA GLY A 36 8.50 29.58 6.59
C GLY A 36 9.63 28.71 7.15
N ASP A 37 9.59 28.49 8.46
CA ASP A 37 10.54 27.63 9.19
C ASP A 37 10.14 26.15 9.24
N PHE A 38 8.92 25.82 8.80
CA PHE A 38 8.49 24.42 8.67
C PHE A 38 9.19 23.79 7.46
N TYR A 39 9.80 22.62 7.68
CA TYR A 39 10.30 21.70 6.65
C TYR A 39 9.67 20.33 6.87
N GLY A 40 9.09 19.76 5.82
CA GLY A 40 8.41 18.46 5.87
C GLY A 40 7.36 18.34 4.77
N GLY A 41 7.05 17.11 4.33
CA GLY A 41 6.17 16.86 3.18
C GLY A 41 6.93 16.34 1.96
N TRP A 42 6.44 16.61 0.74
CA TRP A 42 7.01 16.01 -0.50
C TRP A 42 8.25 16.72 -1.04
N GLY A 43 8.55 17.93 -0.56
CA GLY A 43 9.83 18.60 -0.83
C GLY A 43 9.95 19.27 -2.21
N PHE A 44 8.84 19.65 -2.85
CA PHE A 44 8.90 20.30 -4.17
C PHE A 44 9.66 21.64 -4.18
N PHE A 45 9.72 22.35 -3.05
CA PHE A 45 10.55 23.53 -2.84
C PHE A 45 12.00 23.30 -3.27
N PHE A 46 12.57 22.13 -2.96
CA PHE A 46 13.95 21.82 -3.34
C PHE A 46 14.12 21.63 -4.84
N VAL A 47 13.09 21.15 -5.54
CA VAL A 47 13.08 21.07 -7.00
C VAL A 47 13.05 22.48 -7.61
N ARG A 48 12.17 23.37 -7.11
CA ARG A 48 12.14 24.78 -7.56
C ARG A 48 13.50 25.45 -7.36
N LYS A 49 14.09 25.29 -6.17
CA LYS A 49 15.39 25.84 -5.83
C LYS A 49 16.48 25.32 -6.78
N TYR A 50 16.55 24.00 -6.98
CA TYR A 50 17.49 23.40 -7.91
C TYR A 50 17.34 23.97 -9.32
N LEU A 51 16.12 24.05 -9.86
CA LEU A 51 15.88 24.62 -11.19
C LEU A 51 16.33 26.09 -11.25
N SER A 52 15.98 26.90 -10.24
CA SER A 52 16.35 28.31 -10.19
C SER A 52 17.87 28.53 -10.17
N GLU A 53 18.62 27.68 -9.47
CA GLU A 53 20.07 27.77 -9.35
C GLU A 53 20.81 27.22 -10.58
N ARG A 54 20.15 26.34 -11.36
CA ARG A 54 20.75 25.67 -12.52
C ARG A 54 20.36 26.26 -13.86
N HIS A 55 19.41 27.19 -13.89
CA HIS A 55 19.07 27.93 -15.09
C HIS A 55 20.30 28.66 -15.67
N PRO A 56 20.52 28.62 -17.00
CA PRO A 56 21.50 29.48 -17.65
C PRO A 56 21.20 30.95 -17.33
N SER A 57 22.23 31.80 -17.27
CA SER A 57 22.07 33.23 -16.98
C SER A 57 21.16 33.99 -17.96
N SER A 58 20.91 33.43 -19.14
CA SER A 58 19.99 33.95 -20.14
C SER A 58 18.53 33.51 -19.97
N HIS A 59 18.23 32.59 -19.05
CA HIS A 59 16.89 32.09 -18.81
C HIS A 59 16.04 33.14 -18.09
N LYS A 60 14.79 33.32 -18.50
CA LYS A 60 13.88 34.33 -17.93
C LYS A 60 12.86 33.76 -16.95
N ASP A 61 12.67 32.43 -16.94
CA ASP A 61 11.76 31.82 -15.99
C ASP A 61 12.40 31.73 -14.61
N ASP A 62 11.57 31.99 -13.61
CA ASP A 62 11.91 31.89 -12.20
C ASP A 62 10.99 30.85 -11.55
N PRO A 63 11.49 29.62 -11.30
CA PRO A 63 10.73 28.55 -10.65
C PRO A 63 10.28 28.89 -9.22
N MET A 64 10.82 29.94 -8.60
CA MET A 64 10.39 30.39 -7.28
C MET A 64 9.13 31.26 -7.35
N LYS A 65 8.78 31.82 -8.51
CA LYS A 65 7.52 32.56 -8.67
C LYS A 65 6.32 31.65 -8.46
N GLY A 66 5.44 32.05 -7.54
CA GLY A 66 4.25 31.29 -7.14
C GLY A 66 4.43 30.43 -5.89
N TYR A 67 5.64 30.33 -5.33
CA TYR A 67 5.89 29.60 -4.07
C TYR A 67 5.06 30.15 -2.91
N GLU A 68 5.12 31.47 -2.65
CA GLU A 68 4.36 32.10 -1.56
C GLU A 68 2.83 31.98 -1.73
N ASP A 69 2.35 32.02 -2.98
CA ASP A 69 0.93 31.79 -3.27
C ASP A 69 0.56 30.31 -2.99
N SER A 70 1.42 29.36 -3.39
CA SER A 70 1.20 27.92 -3.20
C SER A 70 1.20 27.55 -1.72
N VAL A 71 2.22 27.94 -0.96
CA VAL A 71 2.31 27.66 0.49
C VAL A 71 1.14 28.25 1.27
N ALA A 72 0.70 29.46 0.90
CA ALA A 72 -0.46 30.10 1.50
C ALA A 72 -1.81 29.45 1.09
N GLY A 73 -1.80 28.42 0.24
CA GLY A 73 -3.01 27.77 -0.28
C GLY A 73 -3.86 28.70 -1.16
N ARG A 74 -3.26 29.74 -1.75
CA ARG A 74 -3.99 30.68 -2.61
C ARG A 74 -4.23 30.04 -3.96
N PHE A 75 -5.49 29.69 -4.21
CA PHE A 75 -5.87 29.09 -5.47
C PHE A 75 -5.91 30.12 -6.60
N ILE A 76 -5.05 29.92 -7.61
CA ILE A 76 -5.02 30.71 -8.85
C ILE A 76 -5.21 29.75 -10.01
N PRO A 77 -6.30 29.86 -10.79
CA PRO A 77 -6.51 29.01 -11.97
C PRO A 77 -5.35 29.11 -12.97
N PRO A 78 -4.99 28.04 -13.70
CA PRO A 78 -3.84 28.02 -14.61
C PRO A 78 -3.83 29.17 -15.62
N GLY A 79 -4.99 29.54 -16.18
CA GLY A 79 -5.12 30.64 -17.13
C GLY A 79 -4.83 32.04 -16.53
N ARG A 80 -4.78 32.15 -15.20
CA ARG A 80 -4.43 33.38 -14.47
C ARG A 80 -3.07 33.31 -13.76
N ALA A 81 -2.44 32.14 -13.70
CA ALA A 81 -1.15 31.94 -13.05
C ALA A 81 -0.02 32.71 -13.76
N ARG A 82 -0.09 32.85 -15.09
CA ARG A 82 0.90 33.54 -15.95
C ARG A 82 2.30 32.96 -15.80
N ASP A 83 3.24 33.72 -15.24
CA ASP A 83 4.65 33.38 -15.04
C ASP A 83 4.93 32.70 -13.70
N ARG A 84 3.88 32.28 -12.99
CA ARG A 84 3.98 31.55 -11.72
C ARG A 84 3.90 30.05 -11.94
N LEU A 85 4.85 29.32 -11.35
CA LEU A 85 4.78 27.87 -11.20
C LEU A 85 3.91 27.59 -9.97
N MET A 86 2.68 27.11 -10.20
CA MET A 86 1.71 26.83 -9.14
C MET A 86 1.68 25.35 -8.79
N VAL A 87 1.39 25.07 -7.52
CA VAL A 87 1.02 23.73 -7.03
C VAL A 87 -0.49 23.64 -6.87
N TYR A 88 -1.06 22.50 -7.27
CA TYR A 88 -2.46 22.17 -7.11
C TYR A 88 -2.61 20.82 -6.40
N ASP A 89 -3.32 20.80 -5.26
CA ASP A 89 -3.84 19.56 -4.71
C ASP A 89 -5.05 19.11 -5.53
N LEU A 90 -4.85 18.07 -6.35
CA LEU A 90 -5.88 17.54 -7.25
C LEU A 90 -7.02 16.85 -6.51
N ASN A 91 -6.86 16.57 -5.21
CA ASN A 91 -7.92 16.00 -4.38
C ASN A 91 -8.92 17.05 -3.88
N LYS A 92 -8.55 18.33 -3.91
CA LYS A 92 -9.32 19.42 -3.32
C LYS A 92 -10.20 20.09 -4.38
N LEU A 93 -11.49 19.78 -4.35
CA LEU A 93 -12.50 20.26 -5.29
C LEU A 93 -13.19 21.56 -4.84
N HIS A 94 -13.28 21.80 -3.53
CA HIS A 94 -14.03 22.92 -2.97
C HIS A 94 -13.25 23.67 -1.87
N ASP A 95 -13.07 24.98 -2.07
CA ASP A 95 -12.54 25.96 -1.11
C ASP A 95 -12.83 27.41 -1.53
N GLY A 96 -14.05 27.68 -1.99
CA GLY A 96 -14.46 28.99 -2.52
C GLY A 96 -14.29 29.15 -4.03
N PHE A 97 -13.73 28.15 -4.71
CA PHE A 97 -13.72 28.00 -6.17
C PHE A 97 -14.40 26.69 -6.59
N ILE A 98 -15.04 26.69 -7.76
CA ILE A 98 -15.57 25.46 -8.38
C ILE A 98 -14.44 24.86 -9.23
N LYS A 99 -13.72 23.90 -8.67
CA LYS A 99 -12.55 23.26 -9.32
C LYS A 99 -12.89 21.93 -9.96
N GLU A 100 -14.13 21.47 -9.86
CA GLU A 100 -14.56 20.19 -10.38
C GLU A 100 -15.22 20.29 -11.76
N ARG A 101 -15.06 19.26 -12.58
CA ARG A 101 -15.88 19.02 -13.77
C ARG A 101 -16.21 17.54 -13.85
N THR A 102 -17.49 17.22 -14.02
CA THR A 102 -17.94 15.86 -14.32
C THR A 102 -17.83 15.61 -15.81
N VAL A 103 -17.23 14.49 -16.16
CA VAL A 103 -17.02 14.07 -17.55
C VAL A 103 -17.57 12.66 -17.75
N ALA A 104 -18.18 12.42 -18.91
CA ALA A 104 -18.64 11.08 -19.26
C ALA A 104 -17.44 10.15 -19.48
N VAL A 105 -17.62 8.87 -19.17
CA VAL A 105 -16.66 7.81 -19.47
C VAL A 105 -17.16 7.04 -20.69
N PRO A 106 -16.49 7.12 -21.85
CA PRO A 106 -16.87 6.33 -23.01
C PRO A 106 -16.91 4.84 -22.68
N GLY A 107 -18.10 4.24 -22.73
CA GLY A 107 -18.31 2.84 -22.40
C GLY A 107 -17.97 2.47 -20.95
N GLY A 108 -17.96 3.41 -20.00
CA GLY A 108 -17.58 3.19 -18.60
C GLY A 108 -18.24 1.96 -17.97
N THR A 109 -17.43 1.06 -17.40
CA THR A 109 -17.91 -0.21 -16.84
C THR A 109 -18.09 -0.17 -15.33
N VAL A 110 -17.31 0.66 -14.64
CA VAL A 110 -17.50 0.96 -13.21
C VAL A 110 -18.27 2.26 -13.06
N PHE A 111 -17.87 3.31 -13.78
CA PHE A 111 -18.49 4.62 -13.71
C PHE A 111 -18.92 5.12 -15.08
N LYS A 112 -20.17 5.55 -15.22
CA LYS A 112 -20.65 6.22 -16.45
C LYS A 112 -20.13 7.64 -16.59
N GLU A 113 -19.80 8.28 -15.47
CA GLU A 113 -19.24 9.61 -15.38
C GLU A 113 -18.31 9.72 -14.18
N ILE A 114 -17.26 10.53 -14.29
CA ILE A 114 -16.27 10.75 -13.24
C ILE A 114 -16.11 12.26 -13.05
N THR A 115 -15.98 12.69 -11.79
CA THR A 115 -15.65 14.07 -11.47
C THR A 115 -14.15 14.22 -11.29
N LEU A 116 -13.58 15.14 -12.06
CA LEU A 116 -12.15 15.41 -12.11
C LEU A 116 -11.85 16.87 -11.80
N HIS A 117 -10.61 17.14 -11.42
CA HIS A 117 -10.15 18.52 -11.23
C HIS A 117 -9.99 19.24 -12.58
N LYS A 118 -10.54 20.45 -12.71
CA LYS A 118 -10.52 21.26 -13.95
C LYS A 118 -9.14 21.60 -14.46
N VAL A 119 -8.10 21.56 -13.62
CA VAL A 119 -6.70 21.74 -14.08
C VAL A 119 -6.23 20.60 -14.99
N ILE A 120 -6.89 19.44 -14.91
CA ILE A 120 -6.64 18.29 -15.78
C ILE A 120 -7.49 18.40 -17.04
N VAL A 121 -8.81 18.48 -16.87
CA VAL A 121 -9.75 18.33 -17.98
C VAL A 121 -10.17 19.65 -18.66
N GLY A 122 -9.77 20.79 -18.10
CA GLY A 122 -10.17 22.13 -18.54
C GLY A 122 -11.51 22.60 -17.98
N GLY A 123 -11.87 23.85 -18.30
CA GLY A 123 -13.15 24.46 -17.92
C GLY A 123 -14.32 23.95 -18.76
N ASP A 124 -15.54 24.37 -18.44
CA ASP A 124 -16.74 24.05 -19.23
C ASP A 124 -16.61 24.63 -20.66
N PRO A 125 -16.65 23.79 -21.72
CA PRO A 125 -16.59 24.24 -23.11
C PRO A 125 -17.63 25.30 -23.51
N HIS A 126 -18.74 25.39 -22.78
CA HIS A 126 -19.81 26.35 -23.01
C HIS A 126 -19.69 27.64 -22.18
N ASP A 127 -18.73 27.71 -21.25
CA ASP A 127 -18.42 28.91 -20.49
C ASP A 127 -17.03 29.47 -20.88
N LYS A 128 -17.06 30.57 -21.65
CA LYS A 128 -15.83 31.26 -22.10
C LYS A 128 -14.96 31.77 -20.95
N LYS A 129 -15.57 32.16 -19.82
CA LYS A 129 -14.82 32.65 -18.67
C LYS A 129 -14.13 31.48 -17.96
N ASP A 130 -14.83 30.37 -17.80
CA ASP A 130 -14.28 29.16 -17.19
C ASP A 130 -13.17 28.55 -18.06
N LEU A 131 -13.36 28.47 -19.38
CA LEU A 131 -12.30 28.06 -20.31
C LEU A 131 -11.06 28.95 -20.25
N LYS A 132 -11.24 30.26 -20.07
CA LYS A 132 -10.12 31.18 -19.93
C LYS A 132 -9.34 30.94 -18.64
N ASP A 133 -10.03 30.56 -17.56
CA ASP A 133 -9.41 30.25 -16.28
C ASP A 133 -8.76 28.85 -16.29
N TYR A 134 -9.34 27.91 -17.04
CA TYR A 134 -8.92 26.52 -17.17
C TYR A 134 -8.76 26.14 -18.65
N PRO A 135 -7.65 26.52 -19.30
CA PRO A 135 -7.43 26.32 -20.74
C PRO A 135 -7.16 24.85 -21.14
N GLY A 136 -7.27 23.90 -20.22
CA GLY A 136 -6.78 22.53 -20.38
C GLY A 136 -5.31 22.40 -20.00
N CYS A 137 -4.74 21.20 -20.18
CA CYS A 137 -3.34 20.93 -19.89
C CYS A 137 -2.71 19.95 -20.89
N VAL A 138 -1.37 19.96 -20.88
CA VAL A 138 -0.57 18.81 -21.28
C VAL A 138 -0.23 18.07 -20.00
N LEU A 139 -0.71 16.84 -19.86
CA LEU A 139 -0.51 16.03 -18.66
C LEU A 139 0.79 15.24 -18.79
N VAL A 140 1.78 15.59 -17.97
CA VAL A 140 3.01 14.80 -17.82
C VAL A 140 2.88 13.95 -16.56
N ASN A 141 2.64 12.66 -16.75
CA ASN A 141 2.55 11.68 -15.67
C ASN A 141 3.96 11.24 -15.27
N VAL A 142 4.30 11.34 -13.99
CA VAL A 142 5.66 11.04 -13.48
C VAL A 142 5.68 9.98 -12.37
N PRO A 143 5.26 8.73 -12.64
CA PRO A 143 5.26 7.67 -11.63
C PRO A 143 6.68 7.21 -11.30
N LYS A 144 6.85 6.69 -10.10
CA LYS A 144 7.98 5.85 -9.72
C LYS A 144 7.57 4.38 -9.78
N THR A 145 8.37 3.52 -10.41
CA THR A 145 8.07 2.08 -10.48
C THR A 145 8.20 1.43 -9.11
N LYS A 146 7.15 0.76 -8.64
CA LYS A 146 7.12 0.04 -7.35
C LYS A 146 6.27 -1.23 -7.46
N MET A 147 6.62 -2.30 -6.73
CA MET A 147 5.73 -3.45 -6.52
C MET A 147 4.58 -3.05 -5.59
N HIS A 148 3.34 -3.36 -5.96
CA HIS A 148 2.15 -2.85 -5.28
C HIS A 148 1.37 -3.96 -4.55
N ALA A 149 0.67 -3.64 -3.46
CA ALA A 149 -0.01 -4.65 -2.62
C ALA A 149 -1.47 -4.92 -3.04
N GLN A 150 -1.94 -4.25 -4.09
CA GLN A 150 -3.29 -4.44 -4.64
C GLN A 150 -3.26 -4.56 -6.17
N ASP A 151 -2.08 -4.48 -6.78
CA ASP A 151 -1.90 -4.46 -8.22
C ASP A 151 -0.47 -4.95 -8.51
N LEU A 152 -0.12 -5.27 -9.75
CA LEU A 152 1.22 -5.77 -10.05
C LEU A 152 2.30 -4.71 -9.77
N ILE A 153 2.15 -3.53 -10.38
CA ILE A 153 3.09 -2.41 -10.21
C ILE A 153 2.36 -1.07 -10.09
N THR A 154 2.92 -0.16 -9.29
CA THR A 154 2.65 1.26 -9.44
C THR A 154 3.47 1.79 -10.60
N ASN A 155 2.80 2.16 -11.68
CA ASN A 155 3.41 2.78 -12.85
C ASN A 155 2.42 3.75 -13.53
N ALA A 156 2.42 3.91 -14.85
CA ALA A 156 1.63 4.94 -15.52
C ALA A 156 0.13 4.76 -15.34
N ILE A 157 -0.39 3.55 -15.55
CA ILE A 157 -1.82 3.25 -15.43
C ILE A 157 -2.26 3.42 -13.99
N LYS A 158 -1.62 2.75 -13.02
CA LYS A 158 -1.99 2.85 -11.59
C LYS A 158 -1.92 4.27 -11.04
N ASN A 159 -0.88 5.04 -11.40
CA ASN A 159 -0.71 6.40 -10.89
C ASN A 159 -1.85 7.33 -11.34
N LEU A 160 -2.26 7.26 -12.62
CA LEU A 160 -3.42 8.01 -13.10
C LEU A 160 -4.74 7.39 -12.63
N GLY A 161 -4.81 6.07 -12.71
CA GLY A 161 -5.94 5.20 -12.49
C GLY A 161 -6.51 5.26 -11.08
N ILE A 162 -5.71 5.67 -10.10
CA ILE A 162 -6.20 6.01 -8.75
C ILE A 162 -5.97 7.48 -8.44
N GLY A 163 -4.85 8.07 -8.87
CA GLY A 163 -4.48 9.45 -8.52
C GLY A 163 -5.51 10.47 -8.96
N LEU A 164 -6.08 10.35 -10.16
CA LEU A 164 -6.95 11.39 -10.71
C LEU A 164 -8.36 11.46 -10.10
N TYR A 165 -8.78 10.46 -9.32
CA TYR A 165 -10.01 10.51 -8.55
C TYR A 165 -9.82 11.43 -7.32
N PRO A 166 -10.52 12.56 -7.18
CA PRO A 166 -10.29 13.48 -6.08
C PRO A 166 -10.74 12.91 -4.73
N THR A 167 -9.83 12.77 -3.75
CA THR A 167 -10.18 12.19 -2.44
C THR A 167 -11.37 12.89 -1.78
N GLN A 168 -11.53 14.22 -1.90
CA GLN A 168 -12.65 14.94 -1.28
C GLN A 168 -14.02 14.39 -1.72
N LYS A 169 -14.13 13.85 -2.94
CA LYS A 169 -15.35 13.22 -3.44
C LYS A 169 -15.45 11.73 -3.05
N TYR A 170 -14.35 11.00 -3.23
CA TYR A 170 -14.32 9.53 -3.17
C TYR A 170 -13.93 8.94 -1.80
N SER A 171 -13.73 9.77 -0.78
CA SER A 171 -13.65 9.39 0.64
C SER A 171 -15.05 9.38 1.28
N SER A 172 -15.34 8.41 2.15
CA SER A 172 -16.55 8.37 3.00
C SER A 172 -16.50 9.40 4.12
N PHE A 173 -15.32 9.68 4.66
CA PHE A 173 -15.13 10.67 5.72
C PHE A 173 -14.77 12.03 5.12
N LYS A 174 -15.47 13.08 5.55
CA LYS A 174 -15.38 14.43 4.98
C LYS A 174 -14.58 15.42 5.84
N THR A 175 -14.41 15.15 7.12
CA THR A 175 -13.67 16.02 8.05
C THR A 175 -12.20 16.09 7.64
N VAL A 176 -11.56 14.92 7.49
CA VAL A 176 -10.20 14.77 6.96
C VAL A 176 -10.22 13.68 5.89
N PRO A 177 -10.56 14.02 4.63
CA PRO A 177 -10.63 13.04 3.56
C PRO A 177 -9.28 12.33 3.35
N SER A 178 -9.26 11.00 3.25
CA SER A 178 -8.01 10.23 3.17
C SER A 178 -7.99 9.19 2.05
N TYR A 179 -8.28 7.93 2.34
CA TYR A 179 -8.38 6.90 1.31
C TYR A 179 -9.60 7.14 0.41
N LYS A 180 -9.53 6.61 -0.82
CA LYS A 180 -10.60 6.70 -1.81
C LYS A 180 -11.52 5.48 -1.67
N ASP A 181 -12.03 5.23 -0.46
CA ASP A 181 -12.72 4.01 -0.05
C ASP A 181 -14.02 3.72 -0.83
N LYS A 182 -14.56 4.72 -1.55
CA LYS A 182 -15.71 4.54 -2.45
C LYS A 182 -15.35 3.98 -3.82
N LEU A 183 -14.07 3.81 -4.13
CA LEU A 183 -13.63 3.17 -5.36
C LEU A 183 -13.60 1.65 -5.15
N PRO A 184 -14.07 0.85 -6.12
CA PRO A 184 -13.80 -0.58 -6.14
C PRO A 184 -12.29 -0.86 -6.23
N HIS A 185 -11.72 -1.56 -5.24
CA HIS A 185 -10.31 -2.00 -5.22
C HIS A 185 -10.13 -3.48 -5.61
N SER A 186 -11.25 -4.21 -5.64
CA SER A 186 -11.42 -5.59 -6.12
C SER A 186 -12.75 -5.69 -6.85
N PRO A 187 -12.97 -6.76 -7.65
CA PRO A 187 -14.25 -6.96 -8.34
C PRO A 187 -15.45 -7.01 -7.40
N TRP A 188 -15.34 -7.67 -6.26
CA TRP A 188 -16.43 -7.75 -5.28
C TRP A 188 -16.44 -6.55 -4.33
N VAL A 189 -17.54 -5.79 -4.37
CA VAL A 189 -17.76 -4.64 -3.49
C VAL A 189 -18.84 -4.98 -2.49
N LEU A 190 -18.52 -4.90 -1.20
CA LEU A 190 -19.46 -5.18 -0.12
C LEU A 190 -20.33 -3.94 0.18
N GLU A 191 -21.60 -4.17 0.48
CA GLU A 191 -22.44 -3.13 1.10
C GLU A 191 -21.97 -2.90 2.54
N ILE A 192 -21.74 -1.63 2.89
CA ILE A 192 -21.22 -1.24 4.20
C ILE A 192 -22.29 -0.47 4.97
N ASP A 193 -22.52 -0.87 6.22
CA ASP A 193 -23.37 -0.14 7.15
C ASP A 193 -22.67 1.18 7.53
N PRO A 194 -23.30 2.35 7.27
CA PRO A 194 -22.70 3.65 7.55
C PRO A 194 -22.50 3.93 9.05
N GLU A 195 -23.23 3.25 9.95
CA GLU A 195 -23.11 3.47 11.40
C GLU A 195 -22.01 2.61 12.02
N THR A 196 -21.95 1.32 11.68
CA THR A 196 -20.97 0.40 12.24
C THR A 196 -19.67 0.31 11.45
N HIS A 197 -19.69 0.78 10.19
CA HIS A 197 -18.62 0.63 9.20
C HIS A 197 -18.28 -0.85 8.88
N LEU A 198 -19.22 -1.76 9.14
CA LEU A 198 -19.07 -3.20 8.88
C LEU A 198 -19.88 -3.62 7.65
N PRO A 199 -19.52 -4.73 6.99
CA PRO A 199 -20.30 -5.26 5.89
C PRO A 199 -21.68 -5.77 6.32
N VAL A 200 -22.68 -5.47 5.51
CA VAL A 200 -24.06 -5.91 5.74
C VAL A 200 -24.24 -7.37 5.30
N LYS A 201 -25.00 -8.13 6.10
CA LYS A 201 -25.45 -9.48 5.76
C LYS A 201 -26.94 -9.50 5.43
N ASP A 202 -27.33 -10.35 4.50
CA ASP A 202 -28.73 -10.62 4.17
C ASP A 202 -29.40 -11.52 5.23
N GLU A 203 -30.70 -11.81 5.04
CA GLU A 203 -31.49 -12.68 5.92
C GLU A 203 -30.95 -14.13 6.03
N THR A 204 -30.10 -14.55 5.09
CA THR A 204 -29.46 -15.88 5.08
C THR A 204 -28.07 -15.88 5.74
N GLY A 205 -27.60 -14.72 6.21
CA GLY A 205 -26.30 -14.55 6.84
C GLY A 205 -25.13 -14.36 5.86
N LYS A 206 -25.41 -14.19 4.56
CA LYS A 206 -24.38 -13.93 3.54
C LYS A 206 -24.14 -12.45 3.37
N TYR A 207 -22.91 -12.06 3.06
CA TYR A 207 -22.58 -10.67 2.77
C TYR A 207 -23.28 -10.19 1.49
N ILE A 208 -23.84 -8.98 1.54
CA ILE A 208 -24.41 -8.33 0.36
C ILE A 208 -23.24 -7.76 -0.45
N ALA A 209 -23.06 -8.27 -1.67
CA ALA A 209 -21.93 -7.93 -2.52
C ALA A 209 -22.37 -7.69 -3.96
N THR A 210 -21.73 -6.73 -4.63
CA THR A 210 -21.90 -6.48 -6.07
C THR A 210 -20.58 -6.73 -6.78
N LYS A 211 -20.61 -7.53 -7.87
CA LYS A 211 -19.45 -7.73 -8.73
C LYS A 211 -19.35 -6.57 -9.74
N THR A 212 -18.15 -6.01 -9.85
CA THR A 212 -17.76 -4.91 -10.74
C THR A 212 -16.53 -5.36 -11.54
N ASP A 213 -16.05 -4.53 -12.47
CA ASP A 213 -14.76 -4.75 -13.16
C ASP A 213 -13.54 -4.42 -12.26
N GLY A 214 -13.80 -4.17 -10.97
CA GLY A 214 -12.79 -3.99 -9.94
C GLY A 214 -11.81 -2.87 -10.23
N LEU A 215 -10.59 -3.05 -9.74
CA LEU A 215 -9.53 -2.06 -9.86
C LEU A 215 -9.11 -1.83 -11.33
N SER A 216 -9.11 -2.88 -12.16
CA SER A 216 -8.81 -2.77 -13.61
C SER A 216 -9.80 -1.85 -14.33
N GLY A 217 -11.10 -1.98 -14.01
CA GLY A 217 -12.16 -1.09 -14.48
C GLY A 217 -12.00 0.34 -13.98
N VAL A 218 -11.77 0.53 -12.67
CA VAL A 218 -11.57 1.86 -12.05
C VAL A 218 -10.42 2.62 -12.72
N GLN A 219 -9.29 1.96 -12.94
CA GLN A 219 -8.12 2.58 -13.56
C GLN A 219 -8.37 2.96 -15.02
N SER A 220 -9.00 2.06 -15.79
CA SER A 220 -9.28 2.29 -17.20
C SER A 220 -10.32 3.40 -17.40
N ASP A 221 -11.38 3.43 -16.58
CA ASP A 221 -12.46 4.40 -16.70
C ASP A 221 -11.95 5.84 -16.52
N VAL A 222 -11.06 6.12 -15.55
CA VAL A 222 -10.54 7.49 -15.38
C VAL A 222 -9.58 7.90 -16.48
N ILE A 223 -8.77 6.98 -17.01
CA ILE A 223 -7.88 7.31 -18.12
C ILE A 223 -8.69 7.60 -19.39
N LEU A 224 -9.73 6.79 -19.68
CA LEU A 224 -10.65 7.04 -20.78
C LEU A 224 -11.41 8.35 -20.61
N ALA A 225 -11.84 8.66 -19.38
CA ALA A 225 -12.47 9.93 -19.05
C ALA A 225 -11.56 11.11 -19.45
N VAL A 226 -10.28 11.06 -19.09
CA VAL A 226 -9.29 12.10 -19.44
C VAL A 226 -9.01 12.14 -20.95
N GLN A 227 -8.80 10.99 -21.58
CA GLN A 227 -8.55 10.89 -23.03
C GLN A 227 -9.72 11.46 -23.85
N SER A 228 -10.97 11.21 -23.43
CA SER A 228 -12.17 11.71 -24.10
C SER A 228 -12.28 13.23 -24.12
N GLN A 229 -11.52 13.92 -23.26
CA GLN A 229 -11.44 15.38 -23.22
C GLN A 229 -10.28 15.93 -24.08
N ASN A 230 -9.62 15.07 -24.87
CA ASN A 230 -8.48 15.39 -25.73
C ASN A 230 -7.27 15.96 -24.96
N VAL A 231 -7.07 15.50 -23.71
CA VAL A 231 -5.87 15.84 -22.94
C VAL A 231 -4.68 15.08 -23.52
N PHE A 232 -3.66 15.80 -23.99
CA PHE A 232 -2.42 15.17 -24.41
C PHE A 232 -1.65 14.65 -23.20
N MET A 233 -1.28 13.36 -23.21
CA MET A 233 -0.59 12.71 -22.12
C MET A 233 0.80 12.25 -22.54
N LEU A 234 1.80 12.54 -21.71
CA LEU A 234 3.14 11.98 -21.76
C LEU A 234 3.40 11.27 -20.44
N HIS A 235 3.88 10.04 -20.49
CA HIS A 235 4.23 9.28 -19.30
C HIS A 235 5.75 9.17 -19.21
N VAL A 236 6.32 9.52 -18.06
CA VAL A 236 7.77 9.49 -17.79
C VAL A 236 8.00 8.75 -16.47
N ILE A 237 8.62 7.57 -16.54
CA ILE A 237 8.78 6.69 -15.38
C ILE A 237 10.14 6.90 -14.74
N ASP A 238 10.14 7.16 -13.43
CA ASP A 238 11.32 6.99 -12.59
C ASP A 238 11.57 5.51 -12.32
N GLY A 239 12.42 4.91 -13.15
CA GLY A 239 12.99 3.58 -12.97
C GLY A 239 14.45 3.63 -12.50
N ILE A 240 14.91 4.75 -11.94
CA ILE A 240 16.30 4.90 -11.48
C ILE A 240 16.50 4.02 -10.25
N ASN A 241 15.54 4.08 -9.33
CA ASN A 241 15.50 3.26 -8.13
C ASN A 241 14.13 2.58 -8.02
N ILE A 242 13.97 1.41 -8.62
CA ILE A 242 12.72 0.64 -8.54
C ILE A 242 12.53 0.14 -7.10
N ILE A 243 11.31 0.20 -6.58
CA ILE A 243 11.00 -0.31 -5.24
C ILE A 243 10.47 -1.74 -5.31
N ASN A 244 11.12 -2.68 -4.61
CA ASN A 244 11.04 -4.09 -4.96
C ASN A 244 10.12 -5.01 -4.14
N LEU A 245 9.78 -4.66 -2.89
CA LEU A 245 9.05 -5.54 -1.96
C LEU A 245 7.75 -4.94 -1.41
N ASN A 246 7.65 -3.62 -1.37
CA ASN A 246 6.51 -2.91 -0.81
C ASN A 246 6.43 -1.50 -1.41
N HIS A 247 5.22 -0.99 -1.62
CA HIS A 247 4.98 0.37 -2.10
C HIS A 247 4.83 1.40 -0.96
N ASN A 248 4.54 0.95 0.26
CA ASN A 248 4.10 1.78 1.40
C ASN A 248 5.20 2.49 2.19
N GLY A 249 6.43 2.59 1.68
CA GLY A 249 7.54 3.23 2.42
C GLY A 249 7.97 2.49 3.69
N ASP A 250 7.49 1.26 3.87
CA ASP A 250 7.86 0.34 4.95
C ASP A 250 9.39 0.08 4.95
N PRO A 251 10.05 -0.07 6.12
CA PRO A 251 11.46 -0.47 6.23
C PRO A 251 11.88 -1.67 5.36
N ILE A 252 10.96 -2.58 5.03
CA ILE A 252 11.26 -3.72 4.14
C ILE A 252 11.43 -3.32 2.66
N ALA A 253 11.00 -2.13 2.26
CA ALA A 253 11.06 -1.67 0.88
C ALA A 253 12.50 -1.29 0.49
N VAL A 254 13.07 -1.99 -0.50
CA VAL A 254 14.43 -1.70 -0.97
C VAL A 254 14.39 -0.89 -2.26
N ARG A 255 15.24 0.15 -2.31
CA ARG A 255 15.52 0.95 -3.52
C ARG A 255 16.55 0.22 -4.37
N VAL A 256 16.13 -0.37 -5.49
CA VAL A 256 16.99 -1.13 -6.38
C VAL A 256 17.47 -0.23 -7.53
N PRO A 257 18.79 0.03 -7.64
CA PRO A 257 19.34 1.03 -8.55
C PRO A 257 19.45 0.50 -9.99
N GLU A 258 18.33 0.34 -10.67
CA GLU A 258 18.26 -0.12 -12.06
C GLU A 258 18.74 0.95 -13.06
N GLY A 259 18.63 2.24 -12.71
CA GLY A 259 19.27 3.33 -13.45
C GLY A 259 18.55 3.79 -14.72
N TYR A 260 17.24 3.54 -14.85
CA TYR A 260 16.50 3.88 -16.07
C TYR A 260 15.52 5.04 -15.91
N VAL A 261 15.28 5.73 -17.02
CA VAL A 261 14.13 6.61 -17.20
C VAL A 261 13.45 6.22 -18.50
N TRP A 262 12.15 5.92 -18.41
CA TRP A 262 11.37 5.48 -19.57
C TRP A 262 10.32 6.52 -19.91
N SER A 263 9.96 6.65 -21.18
CA SER A 263 8.86 7.52 -21.56
C SER A 263 8.07 6.97 -22.74
N SER A 264 6.77 7.26 -22.75
CA SER A 264 5.85 6.85 -23.79
C SER A 264 4.63 7.77 -23.81
N LEU A 265 3.99 7.88 -24.98
CA LEU A 265 2.64 8.46 -25.09
C LEU A 265 1.54 7.44 -24.78
N ASP A 266 1.91 6.15 -24.71
CA ASP A 266 1.01 5.04 -24.45
C ASP A 266 1.36 4.41 -23.10
N CYS A 267 0.45 4.52 -22.12
CA CYS A 267 0.64 4.00 -20.78
C CYS A 267 0.59 2.47 -20.72
N VAL A 268 -0.15 1.80 -21.62
CA VAL A 268 -0.26 0.33 -21.65
C VAL A 268 1.05 -0.27 -22.14
N ALA A 269 1.59 0.26 -23.23
CA ALA A 269 2.89 -0.13 -23.76
C ALA A 269 4.01 0.03 -22.72
N LEU A 270 4.00 1.17 -22.02
CA LEU A 270 5.02 1.53 -21.03
C LEU A 270 4.97 0.63 -19.79
N ASP A 271 3.77 0.41 -19.25
CA ASP A 271 3.61 -0.40 -18.05
C ASP A 271 3.93 -1.88 -18.33
N LEU A 272 3.47 -2.42 -19.46
CA LEU A 272 3.81 -3.78 -19.89
C LEU A 272 5.32 -3.94 -20.07
N PHE A 273 5.99 -2.95 -20.68
CA PHE A 273 7.44 -2.96 -20.81
C PHE A 273 8.14 -2.98 -19.45
N CYS A 274 7.74 -2.12 -18.51
CA CYS A 274 8.32 -2.09 -17.18
C CYS A 274 8.09 -3.39 -16.41
N ALA A 275 6.88 -3.97 -16.48
CA ALA A 275 6.61 -5.26 -15.84
C ALA A 275 7.46 -6.38 -16.46
N ARG A 276 7.55 -6.45 -17.78
CA ARG A 276 8.44 -7.40 -18.48
C ARG A 276 9.90 -7.25 -18.06
N TYR A 277 10.38 -6.03 -17.80
CA TYR A 277 11.72 -5.82 -17.25
C TYR A 277 11.86 -6.39 -15.82
N CYS A 278 10.92 -6.07 -14.93
CA CYS A 278 10.95 -6.53 -13.53
C CYS A 278 10.87 -8.06 -13.41
N PHE A 279 10.13 -8.73 -14.28
CA PHE A 279 9.91 -10.19 -14.22
C PHE A 279 10.77 -10.95 -15.22
N LYS A 280 11.99 -10.46 -15.47
CA LYS A 280 12.96 -11.09 -16.36
C LYS A 280 14.29 -11.30 -15.68
N THR A 281 14.52 -12.54 -15.24
CA THR A 281 15.84 -12.98 -14.75
C THR A 281 16.41 -14.16 -15.54
N VAL A 282 15.70 -14.59 -16.60
CA VAL A 282 16.13 -15.67 -17.50
C VAL A 282 16.50 -15.09 -18.88
N PRO A 283 17.64 -15.49 -19.49
CA PRO A 283 18.01 -15.09 -20.85
C PRO A 283 16.93 -15.40 -21.89
N MET A 284 16.74 -14.53 -22.89
CA MET A 284 15.69 -14.66 -23.90
C MET A 284 15.72 -16.00 -24.64
N ASP A 285 16.89 -16.51 -25.00
CA ASP A 285 17.00 -17.75 -25.77
C ASP A 285 16.53 -18.98 -24.97
N GLN A 286 16.84 -19.00 -23.67
CA GLN A 286 16.37 -20.02 -22.73
C GLN A 286 14.89 -19.84 -22.44
N ALA A 287 14.45 -18.60 -22.18
CA ALA A 287 13.07 -18.28 -21.85
C ALA A 287 12.09 -18.66 -22.97
N LEU A 288 12.44 -18.39 -24.23
CA LEU A 288 11.65 -18.80 -25.40
C LEU A 288 11.55 -20.33 -25.57
N LYS A 289 12.60 -21.08 -25.19
CA LYS A 289 12.55 -22.54 -25.19
C LYS A 289 11.60 -23.02 -24.09
N LEU A 290 11.73 -22.46 -22.89
CA LEU A 290 10.88 -22.80 -21.74
C LEU A 290 9.41 -22.47 -21.98
N GLN A 291 9.10 -21.31 -22.56
CA GLN A 291 7.75 -20.92 -22.94
C GLN A 291 7.10 -21.98 -23.83
N LYS A 292 7.83 -22.47 -24.86
CA LYS A 292 7.31 -23.51 -25.76
C LYS A 292 7.13 -24.85 -25.07
N VAL A 293 8.08 -25.26 -24.24
CA VAL A 293 8.03 -26.56 -23.54
C VAL A 293 6.90 -26.60 -22.52
N ASN A 294 6.70 -25.51 -21.77
CA ASN A 294 5.70 -25.42 -20.71
C ASN A 294 4.37 -24.83 -21.17
N GLN A 295 4.27 -24.38 -22.43
CA GLN A 295 3.10 -23.70 -22.99
C GLN A 295 2.68 -22.46 -22.20
N TRP A 296 3.67 -21.70 -21.70
CA TRP A 296 3.41 -20.47 -20.96
C TRP A 296 2.88 -19.36 -21.88
N PRO A 297 2.00 -18.48 -21.37
CA PRO A 297 1.45 -17.37 -22.17
C PRO A 297 2.51 -16.31 -22.51
N THR A 298 3.63 -16.29 -21.80
CA THR A 298 4.75 -15.36 -22.00
C THR A 298 6.09 -16.01 -21.65
N GLU A 299 7.16 -15.57 -22.28
CA GLU A 299 8.55 -15.94 -21.99
C GLU A 299 9.16 -15.08 -20.86
N PHE A 300 8.49 -14.02 -20.41
CA PHE A 300 9.00 -13.17 -19.34
C PHE A 300 8.76 -13.85 -17.98
N VAL A 301 9.79 -14.58 -17.53
CA VAL A 301 9.80 -15.35 -16.29
C VAL A 301 10.98 -14.98 -15.41
N HIS A 302 10.81 -15.18 -14.10
CA HIS A 302 11.87 -15.01 -13.12
C HIS A 302 12.13 -16.29 -12.32
N HIS A 303 13.33 -16.38 -11.76
CA HIS A 303 13.64 -17.30 -10.68
C HIS A 303 12.79 -16.95 -9.45
N SER A 304 12.07 -17.94 -8.94
CA SER A 304 11.16 -17.80 -7.80
C SER A 304 11.37 -18.96 -6.80
N PRO A 305 11.06 -18.78 -5.51
CA PRO A 305 11.17 -19.85 -4.53
C PRO A 305 10.09 -20.92 -4.77
N GLU A 306 10.48 -22.18 -4.77
CA GLU A 306 9.56 -23.32 -4.77
C GLU A 306 9.80 -24.17 -3.53
N ALA A 307 8.73 -24.61 -2.88
CA ALA A 307 8.79 -25.42 -1.68
C ALA A 307 8.77 -26.91 -2.03
N VAL A 308 9.67 -27.68 -1.43
CA VAL A 308 9.78 -29.13 -1.62
C VAL A 308 9.95 -29.85 -0.30
N ILE A 309 9.35 -31.03 -0.17
CA ILE A 309 9.50 -31.85 1.03
C ILE A 309 10.89 -32.49 1.04
N LYS A 310 11.64 -32.29 2.13
CA LYS A 310 12.88 -33.02 2.42
C LYS A 310 12.83 -33.60 3.84
N GLY A 311 12.67 -34.92 3.93
CA GLY A 311 12.46 -35.58 5.21
C GLY A 311 11.17 -35.11 5.87
N ARG A 312 11.28 -34.47 7.03
CA ARG A 312 10.14 -33.85 7.74
C ARG A 312 10.00 -32.35 7.45
N ASN A 313 10.97 -31.73 6.80
CA ASN A 313 10.98 -30.29 6.53
C ASN A 313 10.41 -29.98 5.15
N ILE A 314 10.00 -28.72 5.00
CA ILE A 314 9.67 -28.11 3.72
C ILE A 314 10.81 -27.15 3.39
N GLU A 315 11.56 -27.39 2.34
CA GLU A 315 12.75 -26.61 1.96
C GLU A 315 12.52 -25.82 0.67
N THR A 316 13.20 -24.69 0.54
CA THR A 316 13.21 -23.89 -0.68
C THR A 316 14.17 -24.48 -1.70
N GLN A 317 13.71 -24.60 -2.94
CA GLN A 317 14.54 -24.74 -4.13
C GLN A 317 14.26 -23.58 -5.10
N ILE A 318 15.14 -23.40 -6.09
CA ILE A 318 14.95 -22.38 -7.12
C ILE A 318 14.06 -22.95 -8.23
N GLY A 319 12.95 -22.27 -8.44
CA GLY A 319 11.94 -22.51 -9.45
C GLY A 319 11.88 -21.44 -10.53
N LEU A 320 10.84 -21.51 -11.34
CA LEU A 320 10.49 -20.47 -12.32
C LEU A 320 8.97 -20.22 -12.28
N ASP A 321 8.60 -18.95 -12.19
CA ASP A 321 7.21 -18.48 -12.24
C ASP A 321 7.17 -17.07 -12.90
N SER A 322 5.96 -16.54 -13.10
CA SER A 322 5.76 -15.15 -13.48
C SER A 322 4.36 -14.68 -13.11
N PRO A 323 4.20 -13.51 -12.45
CA PRO A 323 2.88 -12.91 -12.27
C PRO A 323 2.21 -12.57 -13.61
N LEU A 324 2.99 -12.38 -14.68
CA LEU A 324 2.46 -12.08 -16.01
C LEU A 324 1.67 -13.24 -16.63
N PHE A 325 1.70 -14.43 -16.04
CA PHE A 325 0.83 -15.53 -16.46
C PHE A 325 -0.65 -15.29 -16.13
N ARG A 326 -0.90 -14.45 -15.13
CA ARG A 326 -2.19 -14.28 -14.45
C ARG A 326 -2.50 -12.81 -14.16
N TYR A 327 -1.91 -11.90 -14.93
CA TYR A 327 -2.15 -10.47 -14.82
C TYR A 327 -2.85 -9.93 -16.07
N ASN A 328 -4.09 -9.48 -15.90
CA ASN A 328 -4.99 -9.19 -17.02
C ASN A 328 -5.06 -7.70 -17.42
N LEU A 329 -4.60 -6.77 -16.57
CA LEU A 329 -4.84 -5.33 -16.75
C LEU A 329 -4.44 -4.82 -18.15
N TYR A 330 -3.29 -5.26 -18.69
CA TYR A 330 -2.81 -4.74 -19.98
C TYR A 330 -3.70 -5.13 -21.16
N ARG A 331 -4.18 -6.38 -21.17
CA ARG A 331 -5.14 -6.86 -22.17
C ARG A 331 -6.47 -6.12 -21.99
N TYR A 332 -6.96 -6.06 -20.76
CA TYR A 332 -8.19 -5.35 -20.43
C TYR A 332 -8.14 -3.88 -20.88
N ALA A 333 -7.09 -3.14 -20.54
CA ALA A 333 -6.92 -1.74 -20.91
C ALA A 333 -6.83 -1.53 -22.44
N GLU A 334 -6.15 -2.43 -23.17
CA GLU A 334 -6.11 -2.40 -24.65
C GLU A 334 -7.49 -2.64 -25.26
N GLU A 335 -8.25 -3.64 -24.77
CA GLU A 335 -9.62 -3.92 -25.22
C GLU A 335 -10.58 -2.76 -24.94
N ARG A 336 -10.33 -2.02 -23.85
CA ARG A 336 -11.06 -0.80 -23.47
C ARG A 336 -10.65 0.44 -24.30
N GLY A 337 -9.60 0.34 -25.11
CA GLY A 337 -9.12 1.44 -25.94
C GLY A 337 -8.24 2.47 -25.20
N VAL A 338 -7.70 2.12 -24.03
CA VAL A 338 -6.81 2.99 -23.24
C VAL A 338 -5.46 3.19 -23.92
N GLY A 339 -4.94 2.15 -24.57
CA GLY A 339 -3.63 2.11 -25.21
C GLY A 339 -3.40 0.78 -25.93
N GLN A 340 -2.16 0.45 -26.25
CA GLN A 340 -1.79 -0.80 -26.92
C GLN A 340 -0.61 -1.49 -26.24
N GLN A 341 -0.57 -2.82 -26.33
CA GLN A 341 0.53 -3.63 -25.77
C GLN A 341 1.78 -3.67 -26.67
N LYS A 342 1.64 -3.31 -27.95
CA LYS A 342 2.75 -3.31 -28.90
C LYS A 342 3.68 -2.13 -28.67
N TYR A 343 4.97 -2.41 -28.53
CA TYR A 343 6.00 -1.38 -28.39
C TYR A 343 7.33 -1.82 -29.00
N TYR A 344 8.19 -0.83 -29.21
CA TYR A 344 9.62 -1.01 -29.42
C TYR A 344 10.37 0.05 -28.61
N VAL A 345 11.57 -0.28 -28.15
CA VAL A 345 12.41 0.64 -27.37
C VAL A 345 13.39 1.34 -28.31
N VAL A 346 13.53 2.65 -28.12
CA VAL A 346 14.65 3.43 -28.66
C VAL A 346 15.15 4.31 -27.52
N GLY A 347 16.46 4.31 -27.31
CA GLY A 347 17.04 5.11 -26.25
C GLY A 347 18.56 5.12 -26.32
N TRP A 348 19.17 5.59 -25.25
CA TRP A 348 20.62 5.74 -25.15
C TRP A 348 21.09 5.32 -23.76
N ASP A 349 22.04 4.40 -23.71
CA ASP A 349 22.79 4.08 -22.50
C ASP A 349 23.96 5.07 -22.38
N SER A 350 23.87 5.96 -21.39
CA SER A 350 24.88 6.99 -21.16
C SER A 350 26.20 6.44 -20.60
N LEU A 351 26.17 5.29 -19.94
CA LEU A 351 27.35 4.66 -19.34
C LEU A 351 28.21 3.98 -20.42
N THR A 352 27.57 3.20 -21.30
CA THR A 352 28.29 2.50 -22.37
C THR A 352 28.34 3.26 -23.68
N ARG A 353 27.60 4.37 -23.79
CA ARG A 353 27.48 5.19 -25.01
C ARG A 353 26.99 4.36 -26.20
N THR A 354 25.98 3.54 -25.96
CA THR A 354 25.36 2.67 -26.97
C THR A 354 23.85 2.92 -27.08
N PRO A 355 23.24 2.69 -28.27
CA PRO A 355 21.79 2.74 -28.42
C PRO A 355 21.10 1.64 -27.62
N LEU A 356 19.98 1.98 -26.97
CA LEU A 356 19.04 1.00 -26.44
C LEU A 356 18.04 0.61 -27.53
N ALA A 357 17.67 -0.68 -27.53
CA ALA A 357 16.70 -1.26 -28.45
C ALA A 357 15.87 -2.33 -27.74
N SER A 358 14.82 -2.82 -28.42
CA SER A 358 14.16 -4.05 -28.00
C SER A 358 13.95 -5.03 -29.14
N ILE A 359 13.95 -6.32 -28.79
CA ILE A 359 13.61 -7.42 -29.71
C ILE A 359 12.52 -8.24 -29.03
N LYS A 360 11.34 -8.35 -29.68
CA LYS A 360 10.16 -9.03 -29.12
C LYS A 360 9.80 -8.58 -27.70
N GLY A 361 10.01 -7.30 -27.41
CA GLY A 361 9.75 -6.72 -26.09
C GLY A 361 10.89 -6.85 -25.07
N HIS A 362 11.94 -7.64 -25.34
CA HIS A 362 13.13 -7.73 -24.48
C HIS A 362 14.00 -6.49 -24.64
N LEU A 363 14.41 -5.88 -23.53
CA LEU A 363 15.33 -4.75 -23.53
C LEU A 363 16.76 -5.22 -23.83
N GLY A 364 17.48 -4.43 -24.62
CA GLY A 364 18.91 -4.61 -24.79
C GLY A 364 19.60 -3.35 -25.29
N ARG A 365 20.92 -3.43 -25.42
CA ARG A 365 21.73 -2.41 -26.06
C ARG A 365 22.38 -2.94 -27.33
N ILE A 366 22.70 -2.05 -28.26
CA ILE A 366 23.39 -2.38 -29.49
C ILE A 366 24.87 -2.06 -29.35
N ASP A 367 25.70 -3.09 -29.27
CA ASP A 367 27.15 -2.99 -29.15
C ASP A 367 27.83 -3.84 -30.25
N ASP A 368 28.75 -3.24 -31.01
CA ASP A 368 29.39 -3.86 -32.18
C ASP A 368 28.41 -4.61 -33.11
N LYS A 369 27.28 -3.96 -33.43
CA LYS A 369 26.17 -4.51 -34.25
C LYS A 369 25.51 -5.77 -33.67
N LYS A 370 25.73 -6.08 -32.39
CA LYS A 370 25.08 -7.17 -31.66
C LYS A 370 24.08 -6.61 -30.67
N PHE A 371 23.01 -7.36 -30.47
CA PHE A 371 22.06 -7.09 -29.40
C PHE A 371 22.56 -7.75 -28.12
N LEU A 372 22.88 -6.94 -27.11
CA LEU A 372 23.22 -7.39 -25.77
C LEU A 372 22.00 -7.18 -24.87
N GLU A 373 21.41 -8.29 -24.44
CA GLU A 373 20.24 -8.29 -23.59
C GLU A 373 20.52 -7.66 -22.22
N LEU A 374 19.59 -6.84 -21.73
CA LEU A 374 19.62 -6.25 -20.39
C LEU A 374 18.54 -6.91 -19.53
N MET A 375 18.93 -7.34 -18.34
CA MET A 375 18.08 -8.07 -17.40
C MET A 375 18.31 -7.59 -15.99
N THR A 376 17.31 -7.74 -15.14
CA THR A 376 17.48 -7.55 -13.71
C THR A 376 18.01 -8.83 -13.05
N HIS A 377 18.67 -8.67 -11.91
CA HIS A 377 19.04 -9.75 -11.01
C HIS A 377 18.18 -9.77 -9.74
N THR A 378 17.23 -8.84 -9.63
CA THR A 378 16.35 -8.70 -8.48
C THR A 378 15.08 -9.50 -8.67
N MET A 379 14.67 -10.22 -7.62
CA MET A 379 13.35 -10.80 -7.53
C MET A 379 12.37 -9.74 -7.01
N TYR A 380 11.59 -9.17 -7.93
CA TYR A 380 10.51 -8.24 -7.61
C TYR A 380 9.23 -8.99 -7.23
N PHE A 381 8.60 -8.61 -6.12
CA PHE A 381 7.28 -9.11 -5.67
C PHE A 381 6.71 -8.19 -4.58
N ASN A 382 5.50 -8.42 -4.10
CA ASN A 382 4.94 -7.79 -2.92
C ASN A 382 4.39 -8.84 -1.94
N TYR A 383 4.63 -8.67 -0.64
CA TYR A 383 4.10 -9.59 0.38
C TYR A 383 2.57 -9.61 0.43
N GLY A 384 1.91 -8.50 0.09
CA GLY A 384 0.45 -8.39 0.01
C GLY A 384 -0.18 -8.95 -1.26
N THR A 385 0.62 -9.39 -2.23
CA THR A 385 0.17 -10.12 -3.43
C THR A 385 0.99 -11.37 -3.64
N ILE A 386 1.49 -11.96 -2.55
CA ILE A 386 2.41 -13.08 -2.59
C ILE A 386 1.82 -14.29 -3.33
N LEU A 387 0.50 -14.46 -3.19
CA LEU A 387 -0.28 -15.52 -3.81
C LEU A 387 -0.25 -15.41 -5.34
N GLN A 388 -0.26 -14.19 -5.88
CA GLN A 388 -0.21 -13.93 -7.32
C GLN A 388 1.22 -13.68 -7.82
N ASP A 389 2.16 -13.17 -7.03
CA ASP A 389 3.52 -12.91 -7.50
C ASP A 389 4.31 -14.21 -7.74
N PHE A 390 4.18 -15.21 -6.86
CA PHE A 390 4.86 -16.52 -7.01
C PHE A 390 3.97 -17.69 -6.59
N GLN A 391 2.77 -17.75 -7.16
CA GLN A 391 1.75 -18.77 -6.94
C GLN A 391 2.28 -20.21 -6.95
N LYS A 392 3.22 -20.53 -7.86
CA LYS A 392 3.78 -21.89 -7.91
C LYS A 392 4.47 -22.26 -6.60
N GLY A 393 5.26 -21.33 -6.03
CA GLY A 393 5.92 -21.48 -4.74
C GLY A 393 4.91 -21.64 -3.61
N VAL A 394 3.91 -20.75 -3.55
CA VAL A 394 2.83 -20.78 -2.57
C VAL A 394 2.04 -22.10 -2.62
N PHE A 395 1.64 -22.55 -3.81
CA PHE A 395 0.91 -23.81 -3.98
C PHE A 395 1.74 -25.03 -3.61
N SER A 396 3.04 -25.02 -3.93
CA SER A 396 3.94 -26.10 -3.52
C SER A 396 4.09 -26.16 -1.99
N TYR A 397 4.15 -25.01 -1.32
CA TYR A 397 4.17 -24.93 0.15
C TYR A 397 2.86 -25.46 0.75
N ALA A 398 1.72 -25.02 0.23
CA ALA A 398 0.42 -25.46 0.69
C ALA A 398 0.23 -26.98 0.58
N LYS A 399 0.59 -27.56 -0.58
CA LYS A 399 0.55 -29.01 -0.81
C LYS A 399 1.51 -29.77 0.10
N ALA A 400 2.70 -29.20 0.37
CA ALA A 400 3.66 -29.80 1.28
C ALA A 400 3.14 -29.83 2.73
N CYS A 401 2.51 -28.74 3.19
CA CYS A 401 1.81 -28.70 4.48
C CYS A 401 0.70 -29.74 4.57
N ASP A 402 -0.15 -29.85 3.54
CA ASP A 402 -1.25 -30.82 3.49
C ASP A 402 -0.73 -32.26 3.59
N GLN A 403 0.36 -32.56 2.89
CA GLN A 403 0.99 -33.88 2.92
C GLN A 403 1.68 -34.21 4.25
N LEU A 404 2.40 -33.27 4.86
CA LEU A 404 3.19 -33.52 6.07
C LEU A 404 2.39 -33.41 7.37
N THR A 405 1.39 -32.52 7.40
CA THR A 405 0.70 -32.12 8.63
C THR A 405 -0.81 -32.38 8.59
N GLY A 406 -1.35 -32.83 7.44
CA GLY A 406 -2.76 -33.16 7.31
C GLY A 406 -3.69 -31.96 7.22
N THR A 407 -3.18 -30.78 6.87
CA THR A 407 -4.00 -29.59 6.59
C THR A 407 -4.80 -29.76 5.29
N SER A 408 -5.66 -28.78 5.00
CA SER A 408 -6.35 -28.65 3.70
C SER A 408 -6.09 -27.28 3.09
N LEU A 409 -4.89 -26.74 3.30
CA LEU A 409 -4.49 -25.39 2.93
C LEU A 409 -4.59 -25.18 1.42
N PHE A 410 -4.13 -26.11 0.59
CA PHE A 410 -4.22 -25.96 -0.85
C PHE A 410 -5.68 -25.88 -1.32
N LYS A 411 -6.53 -26.77 -0.78
CA LYS A 411 -7.96 -26.75 -1.07
C LYS A 411 -8.61 -25.43 -0.64
N ASN A 412 -8.29 -24.96 0.58
CA ASN A 412 -8.83 -23.70 1.10
C ASN A 412 -8.44 -22.52 0.21
N LEU A 413 -7.21 -22.47 -0.31
CA LEU A 413 -6.78 -21.40 -1.23
C LEU A 413 -7.61 -21.40 -2.51
N ILE A 414 -7.77 -22.57 -3.15
CA ILE A 414 -8.56 -22.69 -4.39
C ILE A 414 -10.03 -22.33 -4.11
N ASP A 415 -10.66 -22.93 -3.10
CA ASP A 415 -12.07 -22.65 -2.78
C ASP A 415 -12.35 -21.16 -2.47
N THR A 416 -11.36 -20.45 -1.93
CA THR A 416 -11.51 -19.05 -1.51
C THR A 416 -11.33 -18.08 -2.67
N PHE A 417 -10.29 -18.29 -3.48
CA PHE A 417 -9.82 -17.29 -4.44
C PHE A 417 -10.08 -17.67 -5.89
N ASP A 418 -9.95 -18.94 -6.29
CA ASP A 418 -10.15 -19.37 -7.69
C ASP A 418 -11.65 -19.34 -8.02
N GLU A 419 -12.10 -18.23 -8.62
CA GLU A 419 -13.52 -17.99 -8.85
C GLU A 419 -14.05 -18.69 -10.09
N ASN A 420 -13.15 -19.06 -11.01
CA ASN A 420 -13.50 -19.59 -12.32
C ASN A 420 -13.17 -21.10 -12.47
N ASP A 421 -12.60 -21.71 -11.43
CA ASP A 421 -12.22 -23.12 -11.33
C ASP A 421 -11.16 -23.56 -12.37
N ASP A 422 -10.29 -22.66 -12.84
CA ASP A 422 -9.23 -22.95 -13.81
C ASP A 422 -7.89 -23.37 -13.16
N GLY A 423 -7.81 -23.29 -11.82
CA GLY A 423 -6.63 -23.64 -11.03
C GLY A 423 -5.55 -22.56 -10.97
N VAL A 424 -5.84 -21.34 -11.46
CA VAL A 424 -4.95 -20.18 -11.45
C VAL A 424 -5.65 -19.02 -10.76
N ILE A 425 -5.13 -18.61 -9.61
CA ILE A 425 -5.64 -17.41 -8.91
C ILE A 425 -5.06 -16.15 -9.56
N ASP A 426 -5.87 -15.39 -10.28
CA ASP A 426 -5.43 -14.18 -10.98
C ASP A 426 -5.50 -12.89 -10.10
N TYR A 427 -5.07 -11.74 -10.64
CA TYR A 427 -5.07 -10.46 -9.88
C TYR A 427 -6.46 -9.82 -9.72
N ASP A 428 -7.46 -10.28 -10.46
CA ASP A 428 -8.85 -9.90 -10.28
C ASP A 428 -9.54 -10.84 -9.24
N GLU A 429 -8.92 -11.98 -8.91
CA GLU A 429 -9.37 -12.96 -7.92
C GLU A 429 -8.78 -12.76 -6.52
N LYS A 430 -9.32 -11.77 -5.80
CA LYS A 430 -8.83 -11.36 -4.45
C LYS A 430 -9.77 -11.72 -3.30
N GLY A 431 -10.61 -12.73 -3.49
CA GLY A 431 -11.61 -13.12 -2.51
C GLY A 431 -12.87 -12.25 -2.60
N ARG A 432 -13.75 -12.35 -1.60
CA ARG A 432 -15.15 -11.88 -1.71
C ARG A 432 -15.38 -10.49 -1.10
N GLY A 433 -14.48 -9.55 -1.40
CA GLY A 433 -14.67 -8.11 -1.16
C GLY A 433 -14.16 -7.59 0.20
N ASN A 434 -13.29 -8.33 0.87
CA ASN A 434 -12.63 -7.95 2.12
C ASN A 434 -11.97 -6.56 2.07
N GLU A 435 -11.34 -6.20 0.95
CA GLU A 435 -10.67 -4.91 0.72
C GLU A 435 -11.63 -3.72 0.91
N THR A 436 -12.91 -3.86 0.51
CA THR A 436 -13.92 -2.79 0.67
C THR A 436 -14.07 -2.43 2.15
N ALA A 437 -14.30 -3.45 2.98
CA ALA A 437 -14.48 -3.27 4.42
C ALA A 437 -13.20 -2.78 5.10
N GLN A 438 -12.06 -3.36 4.73
CA GLN A 438 -10.76 -3.00 5.27
C GLN A 438 -10.45 -1.51 5.00
N ILE A 439 -10.61 -1.04 3.77
CA ILE A 439 -10.28 0.35 3.41
C ILE A 439 -11.24 1.33 4.10
N VAL A 440 -12.54 1.01 4.23
CA VAL A 440 -13.47 1.87 4.98
C VAL A 440 -13.04 1.99 6.45
N ILE A 441 -12.68 0.88 7.09
CA ILE A 441 -12.23 0.89 8.50
C ILE A 441 -10.89 1.63 8.65
N LEU A 442 -9.97 1.49 7.69
CA LEU A 442 -8.73 2.28 7.65
C LEU A 442 -9.00 3.78 7.46
N THR A 443 -9.98 4.14 6.64
CA THR A 443 -10.38 5.54 6.44
C THR A 443 -10.97 6.11 7.73
N TYR A 444 -11.81 5.34 8.42
CA TYR A 444 -12.34 5.69 9.73
C TYR A 444 -11.23 5.85 10.78
N SER A 445 -10.25 4.94 10.81
CA SER A 445 -9.16 5.01 11.78
C SER A 445 -8.26 6.24 11.56
N LEU A 446 -8.09 6.70 10.31
CA LEU A 446 -7.42 7.96 10.01
C LEU A 446 -8.23 9.21 10.42
N ASP A 447 -9.56 9.17 10.32
CA ASP A 447 -10.41 10.23 10.85
C ASP A 447 -10.30 10.33 12.38
N ILE A 448 -10.24 9.19 13.08
CA ILE A 448 -9.98 9.13 14.53
C ILE A 448 -8.64 9.77 14.87
N LEU A 449 -7.57 9.37 14.18
CA LEU A 449 -6.22 9.95 14.36
C LEU A 449 -6.27 11.48 14.25
N ALA A 450 -7.00 11.99 13.27
CA ALA A 450 -7.07 13.42 13.02
C ALA A 450 -8.03 14.19 13.94
N THR A 451 -9.01 13.55 14.57
CA THR A 451 -10.11 14.26 15.27
C THR A 451 -10.22 13.98 16.76
N GLN A 452 -9.71 12.85 17.26
CA GLN A 452 -9.94 12.41 18.64
C GLN A 452 -8.69 12.51 19.54
N PRO A 453 -8.85 12.78 20.86
CA PRO A 453 -7.76 12.64 21.82
C PRO A 453 -7.20 11.21 21.84
N TYR A 454 -5.87 11.08 21.93
CA TYR A 454 -5.18 9.79 21.79
C TYR A 454 -5.57 9.02 20.52
N GLY A 455 -5.92 9.75 19.46
CA GLY A 455 -6.41 9.19 18.21
C GLY A 455 -5.43 8.20 17.57
N ASP A 456 -4.12 8.38 17.77
CA ASP A 456 -3.12 7.44 17.26
C ASP A 456 -3.18 6.06 17.94
N LEU A 457 -3.25 6.02 19.28
CA LEU A 457 -3.46 4.77 20.03
C LEU A 457 -4.76 4.07 19.62
N LYS A 458 -5.84 4.86 19.49
CA LYS A 458 -7.15 4.33 19.11
C LYS A 458 -7.17 3.80 17.67
N ARG A 459 -6.54 4.51 16.73
CA ARG A 459 -6.35 4.08 15.34
C ARG A 459 -5.59 2.76 15.28
N ASN A 460 -4.46 2.67 15.97
CA ASN A 460 -3.62 1.47 15.98
C ASN A 460 -4.38 0.28 16.58
N PHE A 461 -5.10 0.49 17.69
CA PHE A 461 -5.94 -0.55 18.28
C PHE A 461 -7.05 -1.01 17.33
N ILE A 462 -7.80 -0.09 16.73
CA ILE A 462 -8.89 -0.43 15.79
C ILE A 462 -8.36 -1.20 14.58
N THR A 463 -7.26 -0.73 13.99
CA THR A 463 -6.66 -1.35 12.81
C THR A 463 -6.20 -2.78 13.10
N ASN A 464 -5.48 -2.99 14.21
CA ASN A 464 -5.06 -4.34 14.61
C ASN A 464 -6.25 -5.22 15.05
N SER A 465 -7.34 -4.63 15.55
CA SER A 465 -8.51 -5.40 16.01
C SER A 465 -9.31 -6.03 14.86
N LEU A 466 -9.02 -5.66 13.60
CA LEU A 466 -9.59 -6.30 12.40
C LEU A 466 -9.39 -7.82 12.40
N ILE A 467 -8.36 -8.34 13.09
CA ILE A 467 -8.15 -9.78 13.25
C ILE A 467 -9.37 -10.51 13.84
N LYS A 468 -10.22 -9.85 14.61
CA LYS A 468 -11.44 -10.45 15.18
C LYS A 468 -12.48 -10.82 14.10
N TYR A 469 -12.38 -10.22 12.92
CA TYR A 469 -13.23 -10.51 11.77
C TYR A 469 -12.63 -11.55 10.83
N THR A 470 -11.59 -12.28 11.26
CA THR A 470 -11.05 -13.45 10.54
C THR A 470 -11.75 -14.75 10.95
N ASN A 471 -12.48 -14.73 12.07
CA ASN A 471 -13.20 -15.88 12.62
C ASN A 471 -14.55 -15.42 13.15
N GLU A 472 -15.62 -16.07 12.71
CA GLU A 472 -16.99 -15.77 13.12
C GLU A 472 -17.20 -15.89 14.65
N ASN A 473 -16.41 -16.71 15.33
CA ASN A 473 -16.51 -16.91 16.78
C ASN A 473 -15.79 -15.84 17.61
N TRP A 474 -15.11 -14.88 16.97
CA TRP A 474 -14.34 -13.83 17.66
C TRP A 474 -15.05 -12.48 17.70
N ASN A 475 -16.29 -12.40 17.23
CA ASN A 475 -17.09 -11.19 17.29
C ASN A 475 -18.58 -11.52 17.44
N PRO A 476 -19.39 -10.65 18.07
CA PRO A 476 -20.78 -10.95 18.43
C PRO A 476 -21.72 -11.06 17.22
N HIS A 477 -21.29 -10.59 16.05
CA HIS A 477 -22.09 -10.55 14.82
C HIS A 477 -21.74 -11.68 13.83
N GLY A 478 -20.83 -12.59 14.20
CA GLY A 478 -20.45 -13.72 13.36
C GLY A 478 -19.75 -13.32 12.07
N HIS A 479 -19.08 -12.16 12.01
CA HIS A 479 -18.36 -11.72 10.81
C HIS A 479 -17.05 -12.49 10.62
N ASN A 480 -16.72 -12.80 9.36
CA ASN A 480 -15.48 -13.46 8.97
C ASN A 480 -14.89 -12.90 7.66
N PHE A 481 -15.28 -11.68 7.26
CA PHE A 481 -14.87 -11.06 5.99
C PHE A 481 -13.36 -10.81 5.86
N MET A 482 -12.58 -10.88 6.95
CA MET A 482 -11.12 -10.76 6.91
C MET A 482 -10.40 -12.12 6.82
N SER A 483 -11.13 -13.24 6.72
CA SER A 483 -10.54 -14.59 6.64
C SER A 483 -9.61 -14.75 5.41
N ASP A 484 -9.99 -14.20 4.27
CA ASP A 484 -9.16 -14.20 3.06
C ASP A 484 -7.82 -13.46 3.29
N MET A 485 -7.85 -12.35 4.05
CA MET A 485 -6.65 -11.56 4.37
C MET A 485 -5.69 -12.35 5.27
N ILE A 486 -6.19 -13.07 6.29
CA ILE A 486 -5.30 -13.85 7.17
C ILE A 486 -4.73 -15.09 6.47
N LEU A 487 -5.44 -15.61 5.47
CA LEU A 487 -4.97 -16.70 4.63
C LEU A 487 -3.79 -16.23 3.76
N GLU A 488 -3.90 -15.10 3.06
CA GLU A 488 -2.78 -14.54 2.29
C GLU A 488 -1.64 -14.06 3.19
N GLY A 489 -1.96 -13.33 4.27
CA GLY A 489 -0.97 -12.89 5.25
C GLY A 489 -0.19 -14.05 5.88
N GLY A 490 -0.83 -15.19 6.10
CA GLY A 490 -0.16 -16.39 6.62
C GLY A 490 0.87 -16.96 5.65
N LEU A 491 0.61 -16.89 4.34
CA LEU A 491 1.56 -17.30 3.30
C LEU A 491 2.77 -16.37 3.27
N ALA A 492 2.53 -15.05 3.35
CA ALA A 492 3.59 -14.05 3.47
C ALA A 492 4.43 -14.30 4.73
N GLN A 493 3.79 -14.55 5.86
CA GLN A 493 4.46 -14.85 7.12
C GLN A 493 5.30 -16.13 7.03
N ALA A 494 4.77 -17.20 6.41
CA ALA A 494 5.51 -18.44 6.21
C ALA A 494 6.76 -18.22 5.35
N PHE A 495 6.65 -17.42 4.29
CA PHE A 495 7.79 -17.07 3.46
C PHE A 495 8.82 -16.25 4.24
N ILE A 496 8.42 -15.20 4.96
CA ILE A 496 9.32 -14.39 5.81
C ILE A 496 10.07 -15.28 6.81
N MET A 497 9.37 -16.21 7.46
CA MET A 497 9.98 -17.15 8.40
C MET A 497 11.00 -18.07 7.73
N SER A 498 10.74 -18.49 6.49
CA SER A 498 11.71 -19.29 5.73
C SER A 498 13.01 -18.54 5.43
N GLN A 499 12.95 -17.21 5.33
CA GLN A 499 14.11 -16.37 5.04
C GLN A 499 14.96 -16.03 6.29
N SER A 500 14.54 -16.44 7.49
CA SER A 500 15.31 -16.19 8.71
C SER A 500 16.67 -16.89 8.66
N GLU A 501 17.76 -16.19 9.01
CA GLU A 501 19.10 -16.80 9.07
C GLU A 501 19.22 -17.88 10.15
N ASN A 502 18.41 -17.75 11.22
CA ASN A 502 18.41 -18.69 12.34
C ASN A 502 17.41 -19.81 12.10
N VAL A 503 17.88 -21.05 12.20
CA VAL A 503 17.00 -22.22 12.21
C VAL A 503 16.34 -22.35 13.58
N LYS A 504 15.01 -22.46 13.58
CA LYS A 504 14.18 -22.65 14.77
C LYS A 504 13.32 -23.89 14.61
N GLU A 505 13.01 -24.55 15.72
CA GLU A 505 12.02 -25.62 15.74
C GLU A 505 10.62 -25.05 15.46
N ASP A 506 9.80 -25.83 14.74
CA ASP A 506 8.39 -25.52 14.57
C ASP A 506 7.65 -25.57 15.93
N LEU A 507 6.71 -24.66 16.15
CA LEU A 507 6.05 -24.50 17.44
C LEU A 507 5.04 -25.60 17.74
N PHE A 508 4.47 -26.24 16.70
CA PHE A 508 3.36 -27.18 16.85
C PHE A 508 3.65 -28.56 16.27
N ILE A 509 4.59 -28.69 15.33
CA ILE A 509 4.90 -29.95 14.66
C ILE A 509 6.32 -30.42 15.01
N SER A 510 6.41 -31.41 15.90
CA SER A 510 7.69 -31.95 16.34
C SER A 510 8.52 -32.53 15.18
N GLY A 511 9.80 -32.13 15.12
CA GLY A 511 10.76 -32.56 14.10
C GLY A 511 10.67 -31.79 12.79
N MET A 512 9.85 -30.73 12.73
CA MET A 512 9.93 -29.71 11.69
C MET A 512 10.73 -28.51 12.20
N SER A 513 11.41 -27.82 11.30
CA SER A 513 12.14 -26.59 11.56
C SER A 513 11.85 -25.55 10.47
N TYR A 514 12.10 -24.27 10.76
CA TYR A 514 12.02 -23.18 9.80
C TYR A 514 13.23 -22.25 9.90
N GLY A 515 13.49 -21.48 8.84
CA GLY A 515 14.69 -20.66 8.66
C GLY A 515 15.69 -21.30 7.70
N ASN A 516 16.61 -20.50 7.16
CA ASN A 516 17.61 -20.88 6.16
C ASN A 516 17.00 -21.61 4.95
N GLY A 517 15.87 -21.10 4.46
CA GLY A 517 15.10 -21.67 3.36
C GLY A 517 14.11 -22.77 3.77
N MET A 518 14.06 -23.20 5.05
CA MET A 518 13.03 -24.11 5.54
C MET A 518 11.76 -23.35 5.94
N TRP A 519 10.62 -23.80 5.44
CA TRP A 519 9.32 -23.20 5.69
C TRP A 519 8.67 -23.80 6.95
N PRO A 520 7.96 -23.01 7.76
CA PRO A 520 7.26 -23.50 8.94
C PRO A 520 6.02 -24.32 8.57
N SER A 521 5.47 -25.07 9.52
CA SER A 521 4.11 -25.58 9.40
C SER A 521 3.09 -24.43 9.31
N TRP A 522 1.95 -24.69 8.69
CA TRP A 522 0.89 -23.70 8.56
C TRP A 522 0.38 -23.17 9.92
N HIS A 523 0.27 -24.04 10.92
CA HIS A 523 -0.16 -23.67 12.28
C HIS A 523 0.82 -22.69 12.93
N THR A 524 2.11 -22.91 12.73
CA THR A 524 3.16 -22.01 13.23
C THR A 524 3.10 -20.65 12.52
N ALA A 525 2.93 -20.62 11.20
CA ALA A 525 2.79 -19.37 10.44
C ALA A 525 1.57 -18.55 10.89
N GLN A 526 0.41 -19.20 11.04
CA GLN A 526 -0.83 -18.56 11.52
C GLN A 526 -0.70 -18.05 12.96
N TYR A 527 -0.14 -18.86 13.87
CA TYR A 527 0.09 -18.43 15.24
C TYR A 527 0.98 -17.18 15.27
N VAL A 528 2.09 -17.20 14.54
CA VAL A 528 3.06 -16.09 14.53
C VAL A 528 2.44 -14.82 13.98
N LEU A 529 1.63 -14.92 12.92
CA LEU A 529 0.90 -13.78 12.36
C LEU A 529 -0.13 -13.21 13.34
N ILE A 530 -0.92 -14.07 13.99
CA ILE A 530 -1.97 -13.58 14.91
C ILE A 530 -1.33 -12.91 16.14
N THR A 531 -0.29 -13.51 16.72
CA THR A 531 0.40 -12.90 17.86
C THR A 531 1.18 -11.64 17.48
N SER A 532 1.57 -11.43 16.22
CA SER A 532 2.14 -10.15 15.80
C SER A 532 1.12 -9.01 15.85
N PHE A 533 -0.17 -9.27 15.61
CA PHE A 533 -1.21 -8.26 15.85
C PHE A 533 -1.49 -8.06 17.35
N ILE A 534 -1.54 -9.16 18.12
CA ILE A 534 -1.90 -9.11 19.55
C ILE A 534 -0.79 -8.44 20.37
N TYR A 535 0.46 -8.82 20.15
CA TYR A 535 1.63 -8.45 20.96
C TYR A 535 2.79 -7.86 20.16
N GLY A 536 2.80 -7.95 18.83
CA GLY A 536 3.94 -7.54 18.01
C GLY A 536 5.17 -8.45 18.11
N SER A 537 5.06 -9.56 18.85
CA SER A 537 6.20 -10.44 19.18
C SER A 537 5.74 -11.82 19.65
N GLN A 538 6.66 -12.77 19.63
CA GLN A 538 6.50 -14.11 20.21
C GLN A 538 7.09 -14.25 21.61
N SER A 539 7.81 -13.25 22.09
CA SER A 539 8.47 -13.26 23.39
C SER A 539 7.94 -12.13 24.27
N PRO A 540 7.67 -12.39 25.57
CA PRO A 540 7.16 -11.37 26.50
C PRO A 540 8.13 -10.20 26.70
N LYS A 541 9.41 -10.36 26.36
CA LYS A 541 10.43 -9.31 26.49
C LYS A 541 10.39 -8.25 25.39
N ASN A 542 9.74 -8.56 24.27
CA ASN A 542 9.77 -7.74 23.06
C ASN A 542 8.34 -7.35 22.61
N ILE A 543 7.39 -7.25 23.53
CA ILE A 543 6.03 -6.84 23.19
C ILE A 543 6.07 -5.41 22.62
N SER A 544 5.51 -5.23 21.43
CA SER A 544 5.51 -3.94 20.74
C SER A 544 4.47 -2.99 21.32
N LEU A 545 4.84 -1.72 21.43
CA LEU A 545 3.92 -0.62 21.74
C LEU A 545 2.84 -0.42 20.66
N SER A 546 3.12 -0.79 19.41
CA SER A 546 2.18 -0.69 18.28
C SER A 546 1.17 -1.85 18.16
N SER A 547 1.26 -2.86 19.04
CA SER A 547 0.34 -3.99 19.07
C SER A 547 -1.01 -3.66 19.74
N LEU A 548 -1.99 -4.58 19.70
CA LEU A 548 -3.24 -4.43 20.47
C LEU A 548 -2.98 -4.25 21.96
N TYR A 549 -2.15 -5.14 22.54
CA TYR A 549 -1.77 -5.05 23.95
C TYR A 549 -1.02 -3.76 24.24
N GLY A 550 -0.03 -3.42 23.39
CA GLY A 550 0.78 -2.23 23.55
C GLY A 550 -0.05 -0.94 23.51
N SER A 551 -1.01 -0.84 22.59
CA SER A 551 -1.90 0.32 22.48
C SER A 551 -2.79 0.46 23.72
N ALA A 552 -3.35 -0.64 24.23
CA ALA A 552 -4.15 -0.65 25.46
C ALA A 552 -3.32 -0.27 26.70
N PHE A 553 -2.12 -0.84 26.82
CA PHE A 553 -1.16 -0.53 27.88
C PHE A 553 -0.80 0.96 27.89
N GLN A 554 -0.42 1.51 26.72
CA GLN A 554 -0.05 2.91 26.60
C GLN A 554 -1.21 3.83 27.00
N TYR A 555 -2.43 3.52 26.58
CA TYR A 555 -3.59 4.31 26.97
C TYR A 555 -3.80 4.28 28.50
N ALA A 556 -3.77 3.08 29.11
CA ALA A 556 -3.93 2.93 30.55
C ALA A 556 -2.85 3.70 31.33
N ASP A 557 -1.58 3.58 30.93
CA ASP A 557 -0.50 4.27 31.63
C ASP A 557 -0.60 5.80 31.49
N LYS A 558 -0.82 6.29 30.28
CA LYS A 558 -0.89 7.74 30.00
C LYS A 558 -2.08 8.42 30.69
N VAL A 559 -3.24 7.77 30.69
CA VAL A 559 -4.48 8.37 31.20
C VAL A 559 -4.73 8.07 32.67
N LEU A 560 -4.44 6.85 33.11
CA LEU A 560 -4.80 6.39 34.46
C LEU A 560 -3.63 6.43 35.44
N ASN A 561 -2.39 6.49 34.94
CA ASN A 561 -1.18 6.40 35.75
C ASN A 561 -0.16 7.52 35.46
N ALA A 562 -0.63 8.62 34.85
CA ALA A 562 0.16 9.81 34.54
C ALA A 562 1.48 9.53 33.77
N GLY A 563 1.49 8.48 32.95
CA GLY A 563 2.63 8.12 32.11
C GLY A 563 3.84 7.59 32.89
N ALA A 564 3.65 6.98 34.07
CA ALA A 564 4.77 6.57 34.92
C ALA A 564 5.71 5.56 34.27
N TYR A 565 5.23 4.74 33.31
CA TYR A 565 6.05 3.77 32.59
C TYR A 565 6.49 4.28 31.20
N THR A 566 5.55 4.85 30.46
CA THR A 566 5.75 5.41 29.11
C THR A 566 6.62 6.66 29.14
N GLY A 567 6.70 7.36 30.27
CA GLY A 567 7.52 8.54 30.48
C GLY A 567 6.90 9.85 29.97
N ASN A 568 5.71 9.79 29.35
CA ASN A 568 5.00 10.97 28.88
C ASN A 568 3.48 10.75 28.95
N ILE A 569 2.72 11.83 28.92
CA ILE A 569 1.25 11.83 28.79
C ILE A 569 0.79 12.34 27.42
N SER A 570 1.71 12.39 26.45
CA SER A 570 1.45 13.00 25.16
C SER A 570 0.38 12.21 24.40
N GLN A 571 -0.51 12.95 23.77
CA GLN A 571 -1.55 12.40 22.90
C GLN A 571 -0.99 11.95 21.54
N PHE A 572 0.21 12.44 21.19
CA PHE A 572 0.93 12.05 19.99
C PHE A 572 2.00 11.05 20.39
N ASN A 573 1.90 9.82 19.90
CA ASN A 573 3.04 8.93 19.87
C ASN A 573 3.82 9.26 18.61
N VAL A 574 5.04 9.74 18.77
CA VAL A 574 6.03 9.60 17.72
C VAL A 574 6.75 8.30 18.06
N ASP A 575 6.41 7.20 17.39
CA ASP A 575 7.26 6.02 17.45
C ASP A 575 8.58 6.37 16.76
N SER A 576 9.70 6.19 17.44
CA SER A 576 11.04 6.51 16.89
C SER A 576 11.36 5.73 15.61
N ASP A 577 10.65 4.62 15.38
CA ASP A 577 10.82 3.74 14.23
C ASP A 577 10.06 4.23 12.97
N ASP A 578 9.17 5.22 13.09
CA ASP A 578 8.44 5.84 11.97
C ASP A 578 9.20 7.03 11.33
N ILE A 579 10.38 7.37 11.83
CA ILE A 579 11.20 8.47 11.32
C ILE A 579 12.11 7.96 10.18
N GLN A 580 11.64 8.03 8.93
CA GLN A 580 12.49 7.77 7.75
C GLN A 580 13.08 9.05 7.11
N TYR A 581 14.42 9.08 7.07
CA TYR A 581 15.31 9.78 6.13
C TYR A 581 15.14 11.30 5.91
N GLY A 582 16.00 12.09 6.57
CA GLY A 582 16.40 13.42 6.10
C GLY A 582 16.50 14.50 7.18
N ASP A 583 15.81 14.31 8.30
CA ASP A 583 15.77 15.31 9.35
C ASP A 583 16.96 15.15 10.29
N LYS A 584 17.90 16.10 10.22
CA LYS A 584 18.55 16.53 11.46
C LYS A 584 17.47 17.19 12.29
N ILE A 585 16.87 16.40 13.18
CA ILE A 585 16.04 16.89 14.26
C ILE A 585 16.90 17.92 15.04
N PRO A 586 16.43 19.17 15.25
CA PRO A 586 17.09 20.07 16.19
C PRO A 586 17.15 19.38 17.56
N ASP A 587 18.33 19.29 18.16
CA ASP A 587 18.65 18.52 19.38
C ASP A 587 17.83 18.89 20.65
N ASN A 588 16.75 19.67 20.56
CA ASN A 588 15.95 20.08 21.71
C ASN A 588 14.46 19.93 21.36
N ASP A 589 13.74 19.03 22.05
CA ASP A 589 12.25 18.89 22.17
C ASP A 589 11.59 17.58 21.70
N VAL A 590 12.33 16.57 21.19
CA VAL A 590 11.73 15.26 20.79
C VAL A 590 11.60 14.23 21.93
N ASP A 591 12.33 14.42 23.04
CA ASP A 591 12.30 13.49 24.19
C ASP A 591 10.97 13.49 24.96
N ASP A 592 10.17 14.57 24.91
CA ASP A 592 8.96 14.70 25.74
C ASP A 592 7.69 14.02 25.16
N ASN A 593 7.72 13.55 23.91
CA ASN A 593 6.55 12.97 23.22
C ASN A 593 6.71 11.49 22.80
N THR A 594 7.86 10.89 23.07
CA THR A 594 8.15 9.51 22.68
C THR A 594 7.93 8.58 23.86
N SER A 595 7.08 7.56 23.69
CA SER A 595 6.92 6.52 24.71
C SER A 595 8.24 5.76 24.87
N ASN A 596 8.72 5.60 26.09
CA ASN A 596 9.91 4.80 26.36
C ASN A 596 9.72 3.36 25.84
N PRO A 597 10.55 2.85 24.92
CA PRO A 597 10.36 1.54 24.31
C PRO A 597 10.40 0.38 25.32
N ASP A 598 11.08 0.56 26.46
CA ASP A 598 11.15 -0.43 27.53
C ASP A 598 9.98 -0.35 28.54
N SER A 599 8.97 0.48 28.30
CA SER A 599 7.90 0.74 29.28
C SER A 599 7.12 -0.51 29.68
N ILE A 600 6.85 -1.42 28.73
CA ILE A 600 6.15 -2.68 29.03
C ILE A 600 7.00 -3.59 29.93
N ASN A 601 8.31 -3.69 29.66
CA ASN A 601 9.22 -4.49 30.47
C ASN A 601 9.32 -3.92 31.90
N LYS A 602 9.45 -2.60 32.04
CA LYS A 602 9.44 -1.93 33.36
C LYS A 602 8.13 -2.17 34.11
N TYR A 603 7.00 -2.17 33.40
CA TYR A 603 5.71 -2.52 33.97
C TYR A 603 5.68 -3.97 34.47
N PHE A 604 6.15 -4.92 33.66
CA PHE A 604 6.18 -6.34 34.05
C PHE A 604 7.08 -6.58 35.26
N GLU A 605 8.23 -5.92 35.32
CA GLU A 605 9.12 -5.95 36.49
C GLU A 605 8.44 -5.37 37.73
N ALA A 606 7.71 -4.27 37.62
CA ALA A 606 6.98 -3.68 38.74
C ALA A 606 5.91 -4.65 39.28
N ILE A 607 5.13 -5.29 38.40
CA ILE A 607 4.13 -6.30 38.80
C ILE A 607 4.80 -7.51 39.44
N ALA A 608 5.92 -7.99 38.89
CA ALA A 608 6.69 -9.08 39.48
C ALA A 608 7.22 -8.73 40.89
N ASN A 609 7.48 -7.44 41.15
CA ASN A 609 7.89 -6.91 42.45
C ASN A 609 6.71 -6.52 43.37
N GLY A 610 5.48 -6.82 42.98
CA GLY A 610 4.28 -6.63 43.82
C GLY A 610 3.56 -5.29 43.65
N ALA A 611 3.82 -4.54 42.57
CA ALA A 611 2.98 -3.40 42.20
C ALA A 611 1.57 -3.86 41.78
N ASP A 612 0.58 -2.98 41.96
CA ASP A 612 -0.78 -3.24 41.50
C ASP A 612 -0.86 -3.14 39.95
N PRO A 613 -1.65 -4.01 39.29
CA PRO A 613 -1.90 -3.90 37.85
C PRO A 613 -2.53 -2.56 37.48
N LEU A 614 -2.17 -2.04 36.29
CA LEU A 614 -2.89 -0.92 35.69
C LEU A 614 -4.37 -1.30 35.49
N GLY A 615 -5.27 -0.33 35.62
CA GLY A 615 -6.74 -0.51 35.59
C GLY A 615 -7.32 -0.82 34.21
N PHE A 616 -6.83 -1.88 33.56
CA PHE A 616 -7.36 -2.41 32.30
C PHE A 616 -7.33 -3.93 32.24
N THR A 617 -8.20 -4.52 31.42
CA THR A 617 -8.18 -5.93 31.05
C THR A 617 -8.30 -6.05 29.54
N PHE A 618 -7.32 -6.70 28.91
CA PHE A 618 -7.33 -7.02 27.49
C PHE A 618 -7.76 -8.48 27.29
N TYR A 619 -8.80 -8.67 26.50
CA TYR A 619 -9.40 -9.97 26.26
C TYR A 619 -8.90 -10.59 24.96
N VAL A 620 -8.41 -11.82 25.03
CA VAL A 620 -7.91 -12.57 23.87
C VAL A 620 -8.63 -13.91 23.73
N SER A 621 -8.59 -14.51 22.54
CA SER A 621 -9.09 -15.88 22.37
C SER A 621 -8.22 -16.89 23.14
N LYS A 622 -8.79 -18.07 23.44
CA LYS A 622 -8.07 -19.16 24.12
C LYS A 622 -6.79 -19.53 23.37
N GLY A 623 -5.70 -19.75 24.11
CA GLY A 623 -4.38 -20.07 23.57
C GLY A 623 -3.48 -18.86 23.31
N TYR A 624 -3.98 -17.64 23.50
CA TYR A 624 -3.20 -16.40 23.30
C TYR A 624 -2.92 -15.64 24.61
N GLY A 625 -3.26 -16.17 25.78
CA GLY A 625 -3.05 -15.51 27.08
C GLY A 625 -1.62 -15.55 27.62
N SER A 626 -0.71 -16.23 26.91
CA SER A 626 0.68 -16.40 27.32
C SER A 626 1.62 -16.39 26.11
N LEU A 627 2.86 -15.92 26.31
CA LEU A 627 3.96 -16.05 25.35
C LEU A 627 5.08 -16.86 26.00
N GLU A 628 5.63 -17.84 25.30
CA GLU A 628 6.69 -18.74 25.81
C GLU A 628 6.32 -19.39 27.17
N GLY A 629 5.02 -19.66 27.39
CA GLY A 629 4.48 -20.20 28.64
C GLY A 629 4.39 -19.19 29.79
N VAL A 630 4.76 -17.93 29.58
CA VAL A 630 4.64 -16.84 30.56
C VAL A 630 3.30 -16.12 30.36
N LYS A 631 2.48 -16.08 31.41
CA LYS A 631 1.22 -15.34 31.41
C LYS A 631 1.49 -13.84 31.28
N ILE A 632 0.79 -13.19 30.36
CA ILE A 632 0.92 -11.73 30.16
C ILE A 632 0.03 -10.98 31.17
N PRO A 633 0.56 -9.99 31.92
CA PRO A 633 -0.22 -9.14 32.81
C PRO A 633 -1.40 -8.46 32.10
N ASN A 634 -2.53 -8.32 32.80
CA ASN A 634 -3.77 -7.71 32.28
C ASN A 634 -4.43 -8.43 31.10
N VAL A 635 -4.03 -9.67 30.80
CA VAL A 635 -4.65 -10.48 29.74
C VAL A 635 -5.56 -11.55 30.34
N GLU A 636 -6.78 -11.65 29.79
CA GLU A 636 -7.73 -12.70 30.10
C GLU A 636 -8.16 -13.44 28.82
N GLU A 637 -8.03 -14.77 28.83
CA GLU A 637 -8.57 -15.59 27.74
C GLU A 637 -10.09 -15.71 27.89
N THR A 638 -10.81 -15.51 26.80
CA THR A 638 -12.27 -15.58 26.78
C THR A 638 -12.79 -16.44 25.63
N ALA A 639 -13.97 -17.02 25.83
CA ALA A 639 -14.77 -17.65 24.78
C ALA A 639 -15.98 -16.79 24.38
N ASP A 640 -16.16 -15.62 25.00
CA ASP A 640 -17.21 -14.68 24.69
C ASP A 640 -16.85 -13.89 23.41
N PRO A 641 -17.58 -14.07 22.30
CA PRO A 641 -17.32 -13.34 21.06
C PRO A 641 -17.46 -11.82 21.23
N GLY A 642 -18.29 -11.35 22.19
CA GLY A 642 -18.45 -9.93 22.51
C GLY A 642 -17.22 -9.30 23.17
N LYS A 643 -16.33 -10.11 23.75
CA LYS A 643 -15.12 -9.65 24.43
C LYS A 643 -13.83 -9.89 23.64
N THR A 644 -13.81 -10.83 22.69
CA THR A 644 -12.57 -11.23 22.02
C THR A 644 -11.90 -10.06 21.29
N PHE A 645 -10.62 -9.81 21.58
CA PHE A 645 -9.83 -8.68 21.10
C PHE A 645 -10.42 -7.30 21.42
N THR A 646 -11.04 -7.20 22.59
CA THR A 646 -11.50 -5.93 23.18
C THR A 646 -10.70 -5.62 24.43
N VAL A 647 -10.75 -4.36 24.86
CA VAL A 647 -10.15 -3.91 26.11
C VAL A 647 -11.25 -3.28 26.97
N HIS A 648 -11.22 -3.58 28.26
CA HIS A 648 -12.02 -2.91 29.28
C HIS A 648 -11.10 -2.09 30.17
N PHE A 649 -11.44 -0.81 30.38
CA PHE A 649 -10.74 0.07 31.32
C PHE A 649 -11.66 0.32 32.52
N GLU A 650 -11.08 0.42 33.72
CA GLU A 650 -11.84 0.71 34.95
C GLU A 650 -12.50 2.10 34.92
N PHE A 651 -12.01 3.00 34.06
CA PHE A 651 -12.57 4.33 33.78
C PHE A 651 -12.73 4.50 32.26
N ALA A 652 -13.76 5.22 31.80
CA ALA A 652 -14.14 5.28 30.38
C ALA A 652 -13.05 5.89 29.46
N TRP A 653 -12.81 5.24 28.30
CA TRP A 653 -11.95 5.70 27.19
C TRP A 653 -12.64 6.77 26.34
#